data_AF-A0A811K8C1-F1
#
_entry.id   AF-A0A811K8C1-F1
#
_cell.length_a   1.000
_cell.length_b   1.000
_cell.length_c   1.000
_cell.angle_alpha   90.00
_cell.angle_beta   90.00
_cell.angle_gamma   90.00
#
_symmetry.space_group_name_H-M   'P 1'
#
loop_
_entity.id
_entity.type
_entity.pdbx_description
1 polymer ?
#
loop_
_entity_poly.entity_id
_entity_poly.type
_entity_poly.pdbx_seq_one_letter_code
_entity_poly.pdbx_strand_id
1 'polypeptide(L)'
;MESSAGDTWPIQKRFIPAFLGRLFLVVYAKLHDYLFHVRFTDIDYVVFTDAARHVYNGESPFARDTYRYSPFLAWILVPNLFFWDFGKILFCITDVLAGWLIYEIGKDTQPTVLIGALSACWLFNPFTAIISARGNADVVVCTAVLSVLLLLKKKQWLLAALVHGVVAIHLKIYPVIYLPSVFLYLANLNRSESWCTWIRKSICNWKGFTYVFSSILGFLALLGIGFMLYGETFLEEYLFYHVHRKDIKHNFSPYFLPLYLAKDDEFWSKVIGFGAFVPQVFCIVLFSVRYYNDLPMAWYLTTYTFVSFNKVCTSQYFIWYICFLPLVAARINLCSSQVLALIALWFIGQGIWLLPAYFLEFKGIPCFELIWLASLVFLAINVYIISKISMVLYLIGLGLGSEDDITVKGLRVIKACSKVYLESYTSILSYGYGVDKAKLEEFYGRELLEADREFVEQGCDDMINESKESDVALLVVGDPFGATTHADLVIRAKEQGVKVEVIHNTSILNAVGCSGLQLYAFGEVVSIVMWTDTWKPESFYDKIAQNRERGLHTLCLLDIKVKEQTVENMIKRNKKFEPPRFLTCSQAAGQLLEILKNRRDSGKELAFDEKTTVVGMARVGWPDQLIKALPLQEMAHFDMGSPLHSLTVPGNLHPLESRMLELF
;
A
#
# COMPACT_ATOMS: atom_id res chain seq x y z
N MET A 1 -18.61 24.55 14.36
CA MET A 1 -17.70 25.55 13.76
C MET A 1 -16.30 24.94 13.74
N GLU A 2 -16.06 24.05 12.79
CA GLU A 2 -14.71 23.58 12.49
C GLU A 2 -14.12 24.50 11.43
N SER A 3 -12.94 25.02 11.73
CA SER A 3 -12.20 25.89 10.84
C SER A 3 -11.95 25.19 9.51
N SER A 4 -12.52 25.77 8.47
CA SER A 4 -12.12 25.62 7.07
C SER A 4 -10.63 25.92 6.92
N ALA A 5 -9.76 24.93 7.10
CA ALA A 5 -8.47 24.92 6.45
C ALA A 5 -8.75 24.67 4.96
N GLY A 6 -9.12 25.74 4.26
CA GLY A 6 -9.43 25.71 2.84
C GLY A 6 -8.24 25.14 2.07
N ASP A 7 -8.53 24.19 1.19
CA ASP A 7 -7.66 23.87 0.08
C ASP A 7 -7.54 25.14 -0.77
N THR A 8 -6.47 25.92 -0.57
CA THR A 8 -6.37 27.30 -1.08
C THR A 8 -6.20 27.36 -2.60
N TRP A 9 -6.16 26.22 -3.30
CA TRP A 9 -6.01 26.22 -4.76
C TRP A 9 -6.60 24.98 -5.44
N PRO A 10 -7.77 25.09 -6.12
CA PRO A 10 -8.35 24.03 -6.94
C PRO A 10 -7.34 23.47 -7.96
N ILE A 11 -7.29 22.15 -8.17
CA ILE A 11 -6.31 21.49 -9.04
C ILE A 11 -6.25 22.12 -10.45
N GLN A 12 -7.40 22.51 -11.00
CA GLN A 12 -7.52 23.17 -12.30
C GLN A 12 -6.69 24.46 -12.39
N LYS A 13 -6.63 25.22 -11.30
CA LYS A 13 -5.84 26.43 -11.26
C LYS A 13 -4.33 26.13 -11.21
N ARG A 14 -3.87 24.91 -10.86
CA ARG A 14 -2.43 24.55 -10.67
C ARG A 14 -1.72 24.33 -12.01
N PHE A 15 -2.46 23.91 -13.03
CA PHE A 15 -1.89 23.60 -14.36
C PHE A 15 -1.35 24.83 -15.08
N ILE A 16 -2.04 25.97 -14.99
CA ILE A 16 -1.62 27.20 -15.68
C ILE A 16 -0.27 27.70 -15.14
N PRO A 17 -0.07 27.90 -13.82
CA PRO A 17 1.24 28.25 -13.28
C PRO A 17 2.33 27.24 -13.61
N ALA A 18 2.03 25.94 -13.55
CA ALA A 18 2.98 24.89 -13.87
C ALA A 18 3.43 24.94 -15.35
N PHE A 19 2.50 25.21 -16.27
CA PHE A 19 2.80 25.39 -17.69
C PHE A 19 3.59 26.67 -17.96
N LEU A 20 3.20 27.80 -17.34
CA LEU A 20 3.91 29.07 -17.46
C LEU A 20 5.35 28.98 -16.93
N GLY A 21 5.58 28.26 -15.82
CA GLY A 21 6.92 28.01 -15.29
C GLY A 21 7.80 27.23 -16.26
N ARG A 22 7.24 26.25 -16.98
CA ARG A 22 7.95 25.51 -18.03
C ARG A 22 8.22 26.38 -19.26
N LEU A 23 7.26 27.20 -19.67
CA LEU A 23 7.45 28.13 -20.79
C LEU A 23 8.56 29.14 -20.48
N PHE A 24 8.63 29.63 -19.24
CA PHE A 24 9.74 30.44 -18.76
C PHE A 24 11.08 29.70 -18.91
N LEU A 25 11.16 28.43 -18.51
CA LEU A 25 12.37 27.62 -18.70
C LEU A 25 12.75 27.42 -20.17
N VAL A 26 11.77 27.28 -21.07
CA VAL A 26 12.01 27.20 -22.53
C VAL A 26 12.63 28.50 -23.06
N VAL A 27 12.15 29.66 -22.60
CA VAL A 27 12.75 30.96 -22.95
C VAL A 27 14.13 31.11 -22.32
N TYR A 28 14.28 30.75 -21.04
CA TYR A 28 15.54 30.76 -20.32
C TYR A 28 16.61 29.89 -21.00
N ALA A 29 16.21 28.74 -21.58
CA ALA A 29 17.11 27.86 -22.31
C ALA A 29 17.91 28.61 -23.38
N LYS A 30 17.28 29.54 -24.11
CA LYS A 30 17.95 30.35 -25.14
C LYS A 30 19.00 31.27 -24.55
N LEU A 31 18.67 31.93 -23.43
CA LEU A 31 19.60 32.79 -22.72
C LEU A 31 20.77 31.98 -22.15
N HIS A 32 20.49 30.82 -21.55
CA HIS A 32 21.51 29.95 -21.00
C HIS A 32 22.45 29.40 -22.07
N ASP A 33 21.90 28.93 -23.20
CA ASP A 33 22.69 28.40 -24.32
C ASP A 33 23.58 29.47 -24.98
N TYR A 34 23.21 30.75 -24.85
CA TYR A 34 24.03 31.87 -25.29
C TYR A 34 25.14 32.23 -24.29
N LEU A 35 24.85 32.19 -22.98
CA LEU A 35 25.76 32.65 -21.93
C LEU A 35 26.77 31.58 -21.45
N PHE A 36 26.41 30.30 -21.48
CA PHE A 36 27.19 29.23 -20.86
C PHE A 36 27.70 28.21 -21.89
N HIS A 37 28.89 27.66 -21.62
CA HIS A 37 29.50 26.63 -22.46
C HIS A 37 28.72 25.30 -22.43
N VAL A 38 28.20 24.91 -21.26
CA VAL A 38 27.34 23.73 -21.14
C VAL A 38 25.93 24.13 -21.54
N ARG A 39 25.39 23.51 -22.59
CA ARG A 39 24.06 23.84 -23.10
C ARG A 39 22.96 23.35 -22.16
N PHE A 40 21.95 24.20 -21.98
CA PHE A 40 20.67 23.85 -21.42
C PHE A 40 19.88 23.00 -22.42
N THR A 41 19.84 23.34 -23.70
CA THR A 41 19.13 22.49 -24.67
C THR A 41 19.77 21.11 -24.75
N ASP A 42 18.94 20.06 -24.68
CA ASP A 42 19.39 18.68 -24.80
C ASP A 42 19.93 18.41 -26.22
N ILE A 43 21.01 17.63 -26.31
CA ILE A 43 21.61 17.23 -27.58
C ILE A 43 20.60 16.40 -28.38
N ASP A 44 19.80 15.57 -27.69
CA ASP A 44 18.75 14.77 -28.33
C ASP A 44 17.73 15.67 -29.05
N TYR A 45 17.45 16.89 -28.55
CA TYR A 45 16.53 17.82 -29.22
C TYR A 45 17.03 18.27 -30.59
N VAL A 46 18.35 18.45 -30.73
CA VAL A 46 18.99 18.78 -32.01
C VAL A 46 18.90 17.58 -32.95
N VAL A 47 19.20 16.37 -32.44
CA VAL A 47 19.11 15.11 -33.20
C VAL A 47 17.69 14.88 -33.71
N PHE A 48 16.66 15.15 -32.90
CA PHE A 48 15.26 15.07 -33.33
C PHE A 48 14.93 16.07 -34.44
N THR A 49 15.43 17.30 -34.31
CA THR A 49 15.13 18.37 -35.26
C THR A 49 15.84 18.16 -36.60
N ASP A 50 17.06 17.62 -36.58
CA ASP A 50 17.77 17.21 -37.79
C ASP A 50 17.04 16.04 -38.48
N ALA A 51 16.62 15.01 -37.73
CA ALA A 51 15.83 13.91 -38.28
C ALA A 51 14.49 14.39 -38.87
N ALA A 52 13.83 15.36 -38.22
CA ALA A 52 12.62 16.00 -38.74
C ALA A 52 12.89 16.76 -40.05
N ARG A 53 14.09 17.35 -40.21
CA ARG A 53 14.53 17.98 -41.48
C ARG A 53 14.66 16.95 -42.60
N HIS A 54 15.27 15.80 -42.33
CA HIS A 54 15.36 14.72 -43.33
C HIS A 54 13.97 14.25 -43.76
N VAL A 55 13.07 14.01 -42.79
CA VAL A 55 11.69 13.62 -43.07
C VAL A 55 10.96 14.67 -43.93
N TYR A 56 11.12 15.97 -43.62
CA TYR A 56 10.53 17.06 -44.41
C TYR A 56 11.03 17.09 -45.86
N ASN A 57 12.30 16.74 -46.08
CA ASN A 57 12.90 16.65 -47.41
C ASN A 57 12.56 15.35 -48.17
N GLY A 58 11.76 14.45 -47.58
CA GLY A 58 11.44 13.14 -48.15
C GLY A 58 12.54 12.09 -47.97
N GLU A 59 13.52 12.37 -47.12
CA GLU A 59 14.62 11.46 -46.77
C GLU A 59 14.31 10.65 -45.50
N SER A 60 15.14 9.65 -45.22
CA SER A 60 15.04 8.85 -44.00
C SER A 60 15.47 9.65 -42.77
N PRO A 61 14.73 9.64 -41.64
CA PRO A 61 15.18 10.25 -40.39
C PRO A 61 16.48 9.62 -39.87
N PHE A 62 16.77 8.38 -40.27
CA PHE A 62 17.99 7.66 -39.91
C PHE A 62 19.22 8.10 -40.73
N ALA A 63 19.06 8.97 -41.73
CA ALA A 63 20.18 9.64 -42.38
C ALA A 63 20.92 10.57 -41.42
N ARG A 64 20.26 11.01 -40.33
CA ARG A 64 20.95 11.66 -39.22
C ARG A 64 21.67 10.62 -38.38
N ASP A 65 23.00 10.66 -38.43
CA ASP A 65 23.85 9.87 -37.53
C ASP A 65 23.39 10.02 -36.09
N THR A 66 23.39 8.93 -35.31
CA THR A 66 22.94 8.86 -33.90
C THR A 66 21.43 8.96 -33.65
N TYR A 67 20.59 9.10 -34.68
CA TYR A 67 19.14 8.98 -34.50
C TYR A 67 18.75 7.51 -34.24
N ARG A 68 18.26 7.22 -33.03
CA ARG A 68 17.91 5.84 -32.55
C ARG A 68 16.48 5.76 -32.00
N TYR A 69 15.61 6.67 -32.45
CA TYR A 69 14.27 6.88 -31.94
C TYR A 69 13.22 6.47 -32.97
N SER A 70 11.95 6.42 -32.53
CA SER A 70 10.84 6.13 -33.43
C SER A 70 10.78 7.16 -34.57
N PRO A 71 10.71 6.75 -35.84
CA PRO A 71 10.66 7.68 -36.98
C PRO A 71 9.42 8.59 -36.92
N PHE A 72 8.34 8.13 -36.28
CA PHE A 72 7.13 8.92 -36.08
C PHE A 72 7.34 10.10 -35.13
N LEU A 73 8.34 10.04 -34.24
CA LEU A 73 8.72 11.20 -33.43
C LEU A 73 9.31 12.30 -34.31
N ALA A 74 10.12 11.96 -35.32
CA ALA A 74 10.63 12.94 -36.28
C ALA A 74 9.48 13.58 -37.09
N TRP A 75 8.48 12.79 -37.51
CA TRP A 75 7.26 13.31 -38.16
C TRP A 75 6.49 14.31 -37.29
N ILE A 76 6.27 13.98 -36.01
CA ILE A 76 5.59 14.88 -35.06
C ILE A 76 6.35 16.19 -34.88
N LEU A 77 7.69 16.15 -35.00
CA LEU A 77 8.57 17.29 -34.78
C LEU A 77 8.94 18.07 -36.04
N VAL A 78 8.40 17.75 -37.21
CA VAL A 78 8.54 18.55 -38.44
C VAL A 78 8.26 20.06 -38.22
N PRO A 79 7.27 20.46 -37.39
CA PRO A 79 7.05 21.88 -37.12
C PRO A 79 8.22 22.61 -36.44
N ASN A 80 9.20 21.89 -35.86
CA ASN A 80 10.43 22.49 -35.33
C ASN A 80 11.21 23.30 -36.38
N LEU A 81 11.06 22.95 -37.67
CA LEU A 81 11.73 23.65 -38.77
C LEU A 81 11.21 25.07 -38.98
N PHE A 82 9.92 25.29 -38.68
CA PHE A 82 9.28 26.61 -38.78
C PHE A 82 9.33 27.36 -37.45
N PHE A 83 9.22 26.63 -36.34
CA PHE A 83 9.27 27.17 -35.00
C PHE A 83 10.12 26.27 -34.09
N TRP A 84 11.38 26.68 -33.88
CA TRP A 84 12.40 25.84 -33.22
C TRP A 84 11.97 25.26 -31.87
N ASP A 85 11.21 26.00 -31.06
CA ASP A 85 10.80 25.54 -29.73
C ASP A 85 9.48 24.74 -29.72
N PHE A 86 8.90 24.43 -30.89
CA PHE A 86 7.64 23.69 -30.99
C PHE A 86 7.67 22.40 -30.17
N GLY A 87 8.69 21.56 -30.37
CA GLY A 87 8.84 20.29 -29.66
C GLY A 87 9.02 20.47 -28.15
N LYS A 88 9.79 21.48 -27.71
CA LYS A 88 9.93 21.81 -26.28
C LYS A 88 8.57 22.18 -25.67
N ILE A 89 7.76 22.98 -26.36
CA ILE A 89 6.42 23.34 -25.89
C ILE A 89 5.50 22.12 -25.87
N LEU A 90 5.54 21.26 -26.90
CA LEU A 90 4.80 20.00 -26.93
C LEU A 90 5.16 19.11 -25.74
N PHE A 91 6.45 18.96 -25.43
CA PHE A 91 6.90 18.15 -24.29
C PHE A 91 6.46 18.74 -22.96
N CYS A 92 6.52 20.07 -22.80
CA CYS A 92 5.99 20.78 -21.63
C CYS A 92 4.47 20.59 -21.47
N ILE A 93 3.70 20.60 -22.56
CA ILE A 93 2.25 20.30 -22.53
C ILE A 93 2.03 18.86 -22.05
N THR A 94 2.78 17.90 -22.60
CA THR A 94 2.66 16.49 -22.19
C THR A 94 3.06 16.24 -20.74
N ASP A 95 4.02 17.00 -20.20
CA ASP A 95 4.43 16.92 -18.79
C ASP A 95 3.33 17.43 -17.83
N VAL A 96 2.67 18.52 -18.19
CA VAL A 96 1.50 19.03 -17.44
C VAL A 96 0.34 18.04 -17.53
N LEU A 97 0.14 17.42 -18.70
CA LEU A 97 -0.85 16.35 -18.88
C LEU A 97 -0.54 15.12 -18.01
N ALA A 98 0.72 14.74 -17.82
CA ALA A 98 1.10 13.69 -16.88
C ALA A 98 0.65 14.02 -15.44
N GLY A 99 0.81 15.26 -15.00
CA GLY A 99 0.32 15.72 -13.70
C GLY A 99 -1.20 15.61 -13.55
N TRP A 100 -1.96 15.90 -14.62
CA TRP A 100 -3.41 15.70 -14.66
C TRP A 100 -3.78 14.21 -14.61
N LEU A 101 -3.10 13.35 -15.38
CA LEU A 101 -3.32 11.90 -15.36
C LEU A 101 -3.07 11.32 -13.97
N ILE A 102 -2.00 11.75 -13.29
CA ILE A 102 -1.70 11.34 -11.91
C ILE A 102 -2.88 11.67 -10.98
N TYR A 103 -3.43 12.88 -11.07
CA TYR A 103 -4.59 13.27 -10.28
C TYR A 103 -5.82 12.40 -10.59
N GLU A 104 -6.14 12.21 -11.86
CA GLU A 104 -7.28 11.39 -12.30
C GLU A 104 -7.16 9.91 -11.90
N ILE A 105 -5.95 9.36 -11.88
CA ILE A 105 -5.70 7.99 -11.42
C ILE A 105 -5.84 7.89 -9.89
N GLY A 106 -5.40 8.90 -9.13
CA GLY A 106 -5.40 8.85 -7.67
C GLY A 106 -6.68 9.34 -6.97
N LYS A 107 -7.55 10.11 -7.66
CA LYS A 107 -8.70 10.79 -7.02
C LYS A 107 -9.72 9.87 -6.36
N ASP A 108 -9.86 8.63 -6.84
CA ASP A 108 -10.82 7.67 -6.26
C ASP A 108 -10.19 6.79 -5.17
N THR A 109 -8.86 6.75 -5.08
CA THR A 109 -8.12 5.86 -4.16
C THR A 109 -7.49 6.60 -2.98
N GLN A 110 -7.30 7.92 -3.10
CA GLN A 110 -6.66 8.76 -2.09
C GLN A 110 -7.52 9.98 -1.73
N PRO A 111 -7.39 10.56 -0.53
CA PRO A 111 -8.09 11.80 -0.16
C PRO A 111 -7.78 12.94 -1.14
N THR A 112 -8.80 13.72 -1.52
CA THR A 112 -8.70 14.81 -2.52
C THR A 112 -7.55 15.79 -2.24
N VAL A 113 -7.38 16.18 -0.97
CA VAL A 113 -6.30 17.09 -0.55
C VAL A 113 -4.92 16.46 -0.76
N LEU A 114 -4.78 15.17 -0.41
CA LEU A 114 -3.53 14.44 -0.52
C LEU A 114 -3.14 14.24 -1.99
N ILE A 115 -4.04 13.74 -2.83
CA ILE A 115 -3.74 13.54 -4.25
C ILE A 115 -3.52 14.88 -4.98
N GLY A 116 -4.22 15.94 -4.57
CA GLY A 116 -3.97 17.28 -5.05
C GLY A 116 -2.53 17.73 -4.74
N ALA A 117 -2.07 17.54 -3.50
CA ALA A 117 -0.70 17.86 -3.09
C ALA A 117 0.34 17.00 -3.84
N LEU A 118 0.11 15.69 -3.98
CA LEU A 118 1.02 14.77 -4.66
C LEU A 118 1.10 15.03 -6.18
N SER A 119 -0.02 15.38 -6.82
CA SER A 119 -0.02 15.87 -8.21
C SER A 119 0.73 17.20 -8.33
N ALA A 120 0.59 18.11 -7.36
CA ALA A 120 1.38 19.34 -7.32
C ALA A 120 2.88 19.06 -7.16
N CYS A 121 3.29 18.03 -6.41
CA CYS A 121 4.68 17.61 -6.34
C CYS A 121 5.26 17.22 -7.70
N TRP A 122 4.48 16.63 -8.61
CA TRP A 122 4.92 16.40 -10.01
C TRP A 122 4.93 17.70 -10.82
N LEU A 123 3.83 18.46 -10.79
CA LEU A 123 3.67 19.67 -11.60
C LEU A 123 4.74 20.72 -11.29
N PHE A 124 5.16 20.85 -10.03
CA PHE A 124 6.17 21.80 -9.59
C PHE A 124 7.53 21.15 -9.30
N ASN A 125 7.76 19.91 -9.75
CA ASN A 125 9.06 19.28 -9.63
C ASN A 125 10.06 19.97 -10.58
N PRO A 126 11.14 20.59 -10.07
CA PRO A 126 12.14 21.22 -10.94
C PRO A 126 12.82 20.21 -11.87
N PHE A 127 12.98 18.95 -11.44
CA PHE A 127 13.62 17.91 -12.24
C PHE A 127 12.84 17.61 -13.53
N THR A 128 11.53 17.40 -13.44
CA THR A 128 10.69 17.08 -14.61
C THR A 128 10.46 18.31 -15.49
N ALA A 129 10.27 19.48 -14.88
CA ALA A 129 10.12 20.74 -15.58
C ALA A 129 11.38 21.11 -16.39
N ILE A 130 12.57 20.87 -15.84
CA ILE A 130 13.83 21.08 -16.57
C ILE A 130 13.94 20.08 -17.72
N ILE A 131 13.76 18.77 -17.48
CA ILE A 131 13.92 17.75 -18.54
C ILE A 131 13.02 18.03 -19.75
N SER A 132 11.74 18.35 -19.52
CA SER A 132 10.81 18.71 -20.59
C SER A 132 11.22 20.00 -21.32
N ALA A 133 11.56 21.06 -20.59
CA ALA A 133 11.99 22.33 -21.18
C ALA A 133 13.34 22.25 -21.94
N ARG A 134 14.22 21.31 -21.56
CA ARG A 134 15.47 21.02 -22.28
C ARG A 134 15.21 20.43 -23.67
N GLY A 135 14.03 19.86 -23.93
CA GLY A 135 13.68 19.23 -25.19
C GLY A 135 13.79 17.70 -25.20
N ASN A 136 13.71 17.05 -24.05
CA ASN A 136 13.72 15.59 -23.96
C ASN A 136 12.29 15.02 -24.08
N ALA A 137 12.13 13.97 -24.90
CA ALA A 137 10.82 13.37 -25.22
C ALA A 137 10.36 12.26 -24.25
N ASP A 138 11.16 11.86 -23.25
CA ASP A 138 10.82 10.77 -22.32
C ASP A 138 9.55 11.06 -21.52
N VAL A 139 9.20 12.33 -21.32
CA VAL A 139 7.94 12.70 -20.65
C VAL A 139 6.70 12.29 -21.47
N VAL A 140 6.81 12.27 -22.81
CA VAL A 140 5.75 11.77 -23.69
C VAL A 140 5.50 10.28 -23.44
N VAL A 141 6.58 9.52 -23.18
CA VAL A 141 6.48 8.10 -22.85
C VAL A 141 5.81 7.91 -21.49
N CYS A 142 6.19 8.70 -20.48
CA CYS A 142 5.54 8.66 -19.16
C CYS A 142 4.03 8.94 -19.26
N THR A 143 3.63 9.95 -20.04
CA THR A 143 2.22 10.30 -20.28
C THR A 143 1.47 9.17 -21.00
N ALA A 144 2.09 8.51 -21.98
CA ALA A 144 1.51 7.35 -22.65
C ALA A 144 1.29 6.19 -21.68
N VAL A 145 2.29 5.87 -20.84
CA VAL A 145 2.19 4.81 -19.84
C VAL A 145 1.12 5.12 -18.79
N LEU A 146 1.06 6.34 -18.26
CA LEU A 146 0.00 6.77 -17.33
C LEU A 146 -1.39 6.71 -17.97
N SER A 147 -1.50 6.99 -19.27
CA SER A 147 -2.75 6.85 -20.02
C SER A 147 -3.22 5.39 -20.09
N VAL A 148 -2.31 4.44 -20.30
CA VAL A 148 -2.61 3.00 -20.24
C VAL A 148 -3.15 2.63 -18.86
N LEU A 149 -2.51 3.11 -17.79
CA LEU A 149 -2.94 2.84 -16.42
C LEU A 149 -4.33 3.39 -16.13
N LEU A 150 -4.64 4.61 -16.58
CA LEU A 150 -5.96 5.22 -16.45
C LEU A 150 -7.03 4.41 -17.20
N LEU A 151 -6.74 3.95 -18.42
CA LEU A 151 -7.66 3.13 -19.23
C LEU A 151 -7.92 1.77 -18.57
N LEU A 152 -6.90 1.13 -18.01
CA LEU A 152 -7.03 -0.11 -17.23
C LEU A 152 -7.91 0.09 -16.00
N LYS A 153 -7.72 1.21 -15.27
CA LYS A 153 -8.57 1.57 -14.12
C LYS A 153 -10.03 1.80 -14.52
N LYS A 154 -10.28 2.41 -15.69
CA LYS A 154 -11.62 2.58 -16.28
C LYS A 154 -12.21 1.30 -16.88
N LYS A 155 -11.55 0.14 -16.71
CA LYS A 155 -11.94 -1.17 -17.28
C LYS A 155 -11.98 -1.19 -18.83
N GLN A 156 -11.37 -0.23 -19.50
CA GLN A 156 -11.25 -0.13 -20.95
C GLN A 156 -9.98 -0.85 -21.44
N TRP A 157 -9.85 -2.14 -21.10
CA TRP A 157 -8.62 -2.90 -21.28
C TRP A 157 -8.21 -3.12 -22.74
N LEU A 158 -9.16 -3.17 -23.70
CA LEU A 158 -8.83 -3.32 -25.12
C LEU A 158 -8.23 -2.03 -25.71
N LEU A 159 -8.81 -0.88 -25.37
CA LEU A 159 -8.24 0.42 -25.75
C LEU A 159 -6.87 0.62 -25.06
N ALA A 160 -6.76 0.21 -23.80
CA ALA A 160 -5.48 0.21 -23.09
C ALA A 160 -4.43 -0.65 -23.82
N ALA A 161 -4.81 -1.82 -24.35
CA ALA A 161 -3.91 -2.69 -25.10
C ALA A 161 -3.38 -2.01 -26.37
N LEU A 162 -4.27 -1.36 -27.12
CA LEU A 162 -3.91 -0.61 -28.33
C LEU A 162 -2.99 0.57 -28.01
N VAL A 163 -3.33 1.40 -27.02
CA VAL A 163 -2.47 2.53 -26.60
C VAL A 163 -1.12 2.04 -26.10
N HIS A 164 -1.08 0.92 -25.38
CA HIS A 164 0.15 0.34 -24.88
C HIS A 164 1.08 -0.10 -26.03
N GLY A 165 0.57 -0.84 -27.01
CA GLY A 165 1.34 -1.31 -28.16
C GLY A 165 1.73 -0.20 -29.14
N VAL A 166 0.73 0.55 -29.61
CA VAL A 166 0.87 1.54 -30.68
C VAL A 166 1.61 2.79 -30.21
N VAL A 167 1.36 3.25 -28.98
CA VAL A 167 1.93 4.51 -28.49
C VAL A 167 3.07 4.25 -27.53
N ALA A 168 2.83 3.58 -26.40
CA ALA A 168 3.83 3.49 -25.34
C ALA A 168 5.07 2.68 -25.74
N ILE A 169 4.90 1.43 -26.21
CA ILE A 169 6.00 0.54 -26.62
C ILE A 169 6.71 1.06 -27.89
N HIS A 170 5.99 1.71 -28.79
CA HIS A 170 6.58 2.25 -30.01
C HIS A 170 7.37 3.56 -29.77
N LEU A 171 7.00 4.38 -28.78
CA LEU A 171 7.80 5.56 -28.45
C LEU A 171 9.12 5.17 -27.80
N LYS A 172 9.10 4.20 -26.88
CA LYS A 172 10.28 3.49 -26.36
C LYS A 172 9.90 2.06 -26.01
N ILE A 173 10.82 1.13 -26.16
CA ILE A 173 10.54 -0.31 -26.00
C ILE A 173 10.24 -0.71 -24.54
N TYR A 174 10.79 0.01 -23.54
CA TYR A 174 10.74 -0.42 -22.14
C TYR A 174 9.35 -0.68 -21.53
N PRO A 175 8.23 -0.01 -21.93
CA PRO A 175 6.91 -0.32 -21.39
C PRO A 175 6.46 -1.77 -21.61
N VAL A 176 7.13 -2.53 -22.50
CA VAL A 176 6.95 -3.97 -22.63
C VAL A 176 7.06 -4.73 -21.29
N ILE A 177 7.85 -4.20 -20.34
CA ILE A 177 8.02 -4.79 -19.01
C ILE A 177 6.72 -4.83 -18.18
N TYR A 178 5.69 -4.07 -18.57
CA TYR A 178 4.42 -4.04 -17.87
C TYR A 178 3.45 -5.15 -18.31
N LEU A 179 3.67 -5.76 -19.48
CA LEU A 179 2.78 -6.81 -20.02
C LEU A 179 2.51 -7.96 -19.03
N PRO A 180 3.51 -8.52 -18.31
CA PRO A 180 3.26 -9.60 -17.36
C PRO A 180 2.33 -9.19 -16.21
N SER A 181 2.52 -8.00 -15.63
CA SER A 181 1.67 -7.48 -14.56
C SER A 181 0.22 -7.26 -15.01
N VAL A 182 0.01 -6.75 -16.23
CA VAL A 182 -1.32 -6.53 -16.80
C VAL A 182 -2.00 -7.86 -17.15
N PHE A 183 -1.24 -8.81 -17.69
CA PHE A 183 -1.75 -10.16 -17.96
C PHE A 183 -2.32 -10.78 -16.68
N LEU A 184 -1.54 -10.77 -15.59
CA LEU A 184 -1.97 -11.32 -14.30
C LEU A 184 -3.12 -10.53 -13.67
N TYR A 185 -3.14 -9.20 -13.82
CA TYR A 185 -4.25 -8.36 -13.37
C TYR A 185 -5.57 -8.74 -14.06
N LEU A 186 -5.55 -8.95 -15.37
CA LEU A 186 -6.74 -9.32 -16.15
C LEU A 186 -7.21 -10.76 -15.91
N ALA A 187 -6.34 -11.63 -15.37
CA ALA A 187 -6.69 -12.99 -14.98
C ALA A 187 -7.61 -13.04 -13.75
N ASN A 188 -7.77 -11.93 -13.01
CA ASN A 188 -8.57 -11.85 -11.78
C ASN A 188 -8.22 -12.97 -10.78
N LEU A 189 -6.92 -13.12 -10.52
CA LEU A 189 -6.36 -14.16 -9.66
C LEU A 189 -6.50 -13.75 -8.19
N ASN A 190 -7.02 -14.65 -7.37
CA ASN A 190 -6.97 -14.51 -5.92
C ASN A 190 -5.77 -15.28 -5.38
N ARG A 191 -5.04 -14.65 -4.46
CA ARG A 191 -3.78 -15.20 -3.90
C ARG A 191 -4.00 -16.35 -2.91
N SER A 192 -5.22 -16.48 -2.39
CA SER A 192 -5.68 -17.56 -1.51
C SER A 192 -5.97 -18.86 -2.27
N GLU A 193 -6.00 -18.83 -3.61
CA GLU A 193 -6.35 -20.00 -4.42
C GLU A 193 -5.18 -20.99 -4.51
N SER A 194 -5.52 -22.29 -4.59
CA SER A 194 -4.51 -23.34 -4.77
C SER A 194 -3.67 -23.09 -6.02
N TRP A 195 -2.40 -23.51 -5.99
CA TRP A 195 -1.47 -23.38 -7.11
C TRP A 195 -2.04 -23.95 -8.43
N CYS A 196 -2.76 -25.08 -8.37
CA CYS A 196 -3.43 -25.66 -9.53
C CYS A 196 -4.52 -24.76 -10.10
N THR A 197 -5.33 -24.13 -9.25
CA THR A 197 -6.38 -23.18 -9.65
C THR A 197 -5.77 -21.92 -10.25
N TRP A 198 -4.69 -21.43 -9.65
CA TRP A 198 -3.94 -20.26 -10.12
C TRP A 198 -3.39 -20.47 -11.53
N ILE A 199 -2.76 -21.63 -11.78
CA ILE A 199 -2.27 -22.02 -13.11
C ILE A 199 -3.45 -22.14 -14.08
N ARG A 200 -4.53 -22.84 -13.70
CA ARG A 200 -5.69 -23.03 -14.57
C ARG A 200 -6.28 -21.69 -15.02
N LYS A 201 -6.49 -20.75 -14.10
CA LYS A 201 -7.01 -19.41 -14.41
C LYS A 201 -6.05 -18.61 -15.28
N SER A 202 -4.74 -18.71 -15.03
CA SER A 202 -3.73 -18.05 -15.85
C SER A 202 -3.71 -18.57 -17.29
N ILE A 203 -3.85 -19.90 -17.49
CA ILE A 203 -3.95 -20.51 -18.82
C ILE A 203 -5.28 -20.17 -19.50
N CYS A 204 -6.38 -20.11 -18.74
CA CYS A 204 -7.70 -19.74 -19.26
C CYS A 204 -7.91 -18.21 -19.39
N ASN A 205 -6.87 -17.38 -19.17
CA ASN A 205 -6.95 -15.92 -19.17
C ASN A 205 -7.08 -15.33 -20.59
N TRP A 206 -8.22 -15.55 -21.23
CA TRP A 206 -8.45 -15.09 -22.60
C TRP A 206 -8.32 -13.56 -22.72
N LYS A 207 -8.70 -12.80 -21.68
CA LYS A 207 -8.56 -11.33 -21.65
C LYS A 207 -7.10 -10.91 -21.66
N GLY A 208 -6.26 -11.54 -20.84
CA GLY A 208 -4.82 -11.28 -20.83
C GLY A 208 -4.15 -11.67 -22.14
N PHE A 209 -4.48 -12.83 -22.71
CA PHE A 209 -3.97 -13.22 -24.03
C PHE A 209 -4.39 -12.23 -25.11
N THR A 210 -5.65 -11.81 -25.12
CA THR A 210 -6.16 -10.81 -26.07
C THR A 210 -5.46 -9.47 -25.88
N TYR A 211 -5.25 -9.04 -24.62
CA TYR A 211 -4.53 -7.82 -24.32
C TYR A 211 -3.09 -7.87 -24.88
N VAL A 212 -2.34 -8.92 -24.56
CA VAL A 212 -0.96 -9.09 -25.03
C VAL A 212 -0.92 -9.18 -26.55
N PHE A 213 -1.81 -9.96 -27.15
CA PHE A 213 -1.92 -10.09 -28.60
C PHE A 213 -2.24 -8.76 -29.29
N SER A 214 -3.24 -8.01 -28.80
CA SER A 214 -3.60 -6.70 -29.34
C SER A 214 -2.48 -5.68 -29.19
N SER A 215 -1.76 -5.67 -28.07
CA SER A 215 -0.59 -4.80 -27.88
C SER A 215 0.55 -5.15 -28.83
N ILE A 216 0.89 -6.44 -28.97
CA ILE A 216 1.94 -6.90 -29.91
C ILE A 216 1.54 -6.60 -31.34
N LEU A 217 0.29 -6.89 -31.73
CA LEU A 217 -0.21 -6.62 -33.08
C LEU A 217 -0.17 -5.12 -33.40
N GLY A 218 -0.58 -4.26 -32.47
CA GLY A 218 -0.50 -2.81 -32.62
C GLY A 218 0.94 -2.31 -32.79
N PHE A 219 1.87 -2.85 -32.01
CA PHE A 219 3.30 -2.54 -32.14
C PHE A 219 3.86 -3.01 -33.50
N LEU A 220 3.59 -4.26 -33.89
CA LEU A 220 4.05 -4.84 -35.16
C LEU A 220 3.45 -4.13 -36.38
N ALA A 221 2.22 -3.63 -36.29
CA ALA A 221 1.60 -2.87 -37.38
C ALA A 221 2.36 -1.57 -37.67
N LEU A 222 2.69 -0.79 -36.62
CA LEU A 222 3.52 0.41 -36.80
C LEU A 222 4.97 0.08 -37.18
N LEU A 223 5.53 -1.02 -36.65
CA LEU A 223 6.84 -1.51 -37.06
C LEU A 223 6.85 -1.84 -38.56
N GLY A 224 5.79 -2.49 -39.07
CA GLY A 224 5.59 -2.78 -40.48
C GLY A 224 5.50 -1.52 -41.33
N ILE A 225 4.77 -0.49 -40.88
CA ILE A 225 4.72 0.81 -41.56
C ILE A 225 6.11 1.47 -41.59
N GLY A 226 6.83 1.48 -40.46
CA GLY A 226 8.20 2.01 -40.40
C GLY A 226 9.16 1.27 -41.35
N PHE A 227 9.05 -0.05 -41.43
CA PHE A 227 9.82 -0.87 -42.35
C PHE A 227 9.47 -0.61 -43.82
N MET A 228 8.19 -0.43 -44.15
CA MET A 228 7.77 -0.06 -45.51
C MET A 228 8.31 1.31 -45.94
N LEU A 229 8.46 2.25 -45.00
CA LEU A 229 8.96 3.59 -45.29
C LEU A 229 10.49 3.65 -45.39
N TYR A 230 11.22 2.89 -44.56
CA TYR A 230 12.66 3.10 -44.36
C TYR A 230 13.52 1.82 -44.44
N GLY A 231 12.91 0.66 -44.70
CA GLY A 231 13.62 -0.61 -44.92
C GLY A 231 14.40 -1.11 -43.71
N GLU A 232 15.49 -1.83 -43.98
CA GLU A 232 16.32 -2.50 -42.95
C GLU A 232 16.99 -1.51 -41.98
N THR A 233 17.40 -0.33 -42.46
CA THR A 233 18.03 0.71 -41.64
C THR A 233 17.17 1.11 -40.46
N PHE A 234 15.84 1.13 -40.62
CA PHE A 234 14.93 1.38 -39.51
C PHE A 234 15.03 0.30 -38.44
N LEU A 235 15.00 -0.99 -38.81
CA LEU A 235 15.06 -2.09 -37.84
C LEU A 235 16.40 -2.11 -37.11
N GLU A 236 17.50 -1.87 -37.83
CA GLU A 236 18.83 -1.79 -37.24
C GLU A 236 18.93 -0.68 -36.22
N GLU A 237 18.54 0.54 -36.58
CA GLU A 237 18.77 1.72 -35.75
C GLU A 237 17.74 1.92 -34.63
N TYR A 238 16.48 1.57 -34.88
CA TYR A 238 15.41 1.71 -33.89
C TYR A 238 15.29 0.50 -32.94
N LEU A 239 15.47 -0.74 -33.44
CA LEU A 239 15.21 -1.95 -32.65
C LEU A 239 16.49 -2.68 -32.25
N PHE A 240 17.28 -3.15 -33.22
CA PHE A 240 18.42 -4.04 -32.97
C PHE A 240 19.59 -3.33 -32.28
N TYR A 241 19.74 -2.02 -32.49
CA TYR A 241 20.73 -1.21 -31.80
C TYR A 241 20.62 -1.35 -30.29
N HIS A 242 19.42 -1.27 -29.68
CA HIS A 242 19.26 -1.33 -28.22
C HIS A 242 19.58 -2.70 -27.62
N VAL A 243 19.39 -3.77 -28.40
CA VAL A 243 19.74 -5.14 -28.00
C VAL A 243 21.27 -5.29 -27.95
N HIS A 244 21.96 -4.91 -29.02
CA HIS A 244 23.40 -5.12 -29.18
C HIS A 244 24.25 -4.01 -28.55
N ARG A 245 23.67 -2.86 -28.19
CA ARG A 245 24.39 -1.72 -27.62
C ARG A 245 25.18 -2.13 -26.39
N LYS A 246 26.48 -1.90 -26.44
CA LYS A 246 27.42 -2.00 -25.32
C LYS A 246 27.94 -0.58 -25.09
N ASP A 247 27.29 0.14 -24.18
CA ASP A 247 27.77 1.48 -23.83
C ASP A 247 28.96 1.33 -22.88
N ILE A 248 30.15 1.48 -23.45
CA ILE A 248 31.41 1.44 -22.73
C ILE A 248 31.78 2.81 -22.14
N LYS A 249 31.01 3.87 -22.45
CA LYS A 249 31.21 5.17 -21.81
C LYS A 249 30.63 5.15 -20.41
N HIS A 250 31.24 5.98 -19.55
CA HIS A 250 30.86 6.12 -18.16
C HIS A 250 29.38 6.51 -18.04
N ASN A 251 28.63 5.77 -17.22
CA ASN A 251 27.23 6.01 -16.91
C ASN A 251 26.92 5.50 -15.49
N PHE A 252 25.71 5.74 -14.98
CA PHE A 252 25.35 5.38 -13.59
C PHE A 252 25.34 3.86 -13.33
N SER A 253 25.34 3.04 -14.38
CA SER A 253 25.35 1.58 -14.26
C SER A 253 26.73 1.08 -13.83
N PRO A 254 26.84 0.14 -12.88
CA PRO A 254 28.13 -0.46 -12.54
C PRO A 254 28.69 -1.35 -13.67
N TYR A 255 27.90 -1.66 -14.70
CA TYR A 255 28.31 -2.51 -15.82
C TYR A 255 29.21 -1.81 -16.85
N PHE A 256 29.31 -0.47 -16.84
CA PHE A 256 30.08 0.26 -17.86
C PHE A 256 31.57 -0.13 -17.85
N LEU A 257 32.20 -0.24 -16.67
CA LEU A 257 33.63 -0.52 -16.56
C LEU A 257 33.97 -1.97 -16.93
N PRO A 258 33.25 -3.00 -16.44
CA PRO A 258 33.44 -4.38 -16.91
C PRO A 258 33.25 -4.52 -18.43
N LEU A 259 32.26 -3.83 -19.02
CA LEU A 259 32.05 -3.84 -20.48
C LEU A 259 33.17 -3.11 -21.24
N TYR A 260 33.72 -2.04 -20.66
CA TYR A 260 34.87 -1.33 -21.21
C TYR A 260 36.13 -2.20 -21.22
N LEU A 261 36.41 -2.92 -20.11
CA LEU A 261 37.56 -3.82 -19.99
C LEU A 261 37.43 -5.07 -20.88
N ALA A 262 36.22 -5.58 -21.04
CA ALA A 262 35.93 -6.73 -21.89
C ALA A 262 35.65 -6.36 -23.36
N LYS A 263 35.97 -5.13 -23.80
CA LYS A 263 35.63 -4.66 -25.14
C LYS A 263 36.24 -5.53 -26.25
N ASP A 264 37.48 -5.97 -26.05
CA ASP A 264 38.24 -6.74 -27.04
C ASP A 264 38.03 -8.27 -26.91
N ASP A 265 37.36 -8.73 -25.85
CA ASP A 265 37.00 -10.13 -25.64
C ASP A 265 35.51 -10.36 -25.90
N GLU A 266 35.19 -10.93 -27.06
CA GLU A 266 33.81 -11.13 -27.49
C GLU A 266 33.00 -12.02 -26.53
N PHE A 267 33.65 -13.02 -25.92
CA PHE A 267 33.00 -13.95 -25.00
C PHE A 267 32.59 -13.21 -23.72
N TRP A 268 33.53 -12.57 -23.03
CA TRP A 268 33.24 -11.84 -21.79
C TRP A 268 32.30 -10.66 -22.01
N SER A 269 32.43 -9.97 -23.14
CA SER A 269 31.55 -8.87 -23.50
C SER A 269 30.09 -9.32 -23.68
N LYS A 270 29.86 -10.50 -24.27
CA LYS A 270 28.52 -11.11 -24.38
C LYS A 270 28.02 -11.58 -23.02
N VAL A 271 28.84 -12.27 -22.24
CA VAL A 271 28.45 -12.78 -20.91
C VAL A 271 28.01 -11.64 -19.98
N ILE A 272 28.79 -10.56 -19.89
CA ILE A 272 28.45 -9.40 -19.05
C ILE A 272 27.21 -8.69 -19.61
N GLY A 273 27.16 -8.47 -20.93
CA GLY A 273 26.06 -7.78 -21.58
C GLY A 273 24.70 -8.48 -21.40
N PHE A 274 24.64 -9.80 -21.58
CA PHE A 274 23.42 -10.58 -21.36
C PHE A 274 23.16 -10.85 -19.87
N GLY A 275 24.21 -11.06 -19.07
CA GLY A 275 24.12 -11.27 -17.63
C GLY A 275 23.44 -10.11 -16.90
N ALA A 276 23.64 -8.87 -17.36
CA ALA A 276 22.98 -7.69 -16.81
C ALA A 276 21.44 -7.72 -16.91
N PHE A 277 20.85 -8.50 -17.83
CA PHE A 277 19.40 -8.65 -17.95
C PHE A 277 18.79 -9.64 -16.96
N VAL A 278 19.57 -10.58 -16.41
CA VAL A 278 19.09 -11.60 -15.47
C VAL A 278 18.40 -10.99 -14.24
N PRO A 279 19.02 -10.05 -13.48
CA PRO A 279 18.34 -9.44 -12.34
C PRO A 279 17.12 -8.63 -12.76
N GLN A 280 17.14 -8.00 -13.94
CA GLN A 280 16.00 -7.23 -14.45
C GLN A 280 14.80 -8.14 -14.73
N VAL A 281 14.99 -9.24 -15.48
CA VAL A 281 13.92 -10.20 -15.80
C VAL A 281 13.37 -10.84 -14.54
N PHE A 282 14.25 -11.21 -13.60
CA PHE A 282 13.83 -11.74 -12.30
C PHE A 282 12.93 -10.76 -11.55
N CYS A 283 13.34 -9.49 -11.41
CA CYS A 283 12.55 -8.46 -10.74
C CYS A 283 11.23 -8.18 -11.47
N ILE A 284 11.21 -8.16 -12.81
CA ILE A 284 9.98 -7.97 -13.60
C ILE A 284 8.97 -9.06 -13.29
N VAL A 285 9.39 -10.34 -13.29
CA VAL A 285 8.51 -11.46 -12.97
C VAL A 285 8.07 -11.40 -11.50
N LEU A 286 9.02 -11.19 -10.59
CA LEU A 286 8.77 -11.12 -9.15
C LEU A 286 7.72 -10.05 -8.81
N PHE A 287 7.91 -8.81 -9.26
CA PHE A 287 6.98 -7.73 -8.95
C PHE A 287 5.66 -7.83 -9.70
N SER A 288 5.66 -8.40 -10.91
CA SER A 288 4.42 -8.70 -11.62
C SER A 288 3.57 -9.70 -10.85
N VAL A 289 4.15 -10.81 -10.39
CA VAL A 289 3.44 -11.81 -9.57
C VAL A 289 3.09 -11.25 -8.19
N ARG A 290 3.94 -10.40 -7.61
CA ARG A 290 3.73 -9.83 -6.28
C ARG A 290 2.63 -8.79 -6.23
N TYR A 291 2.53 -7.92 -7.24
CA TYR A 291 1.71 -6.71 -7.18
C TYR A 291 0.72 -6.60 -8.36
N TYR A 292 0.38 -7.67 -9.06
CA TYR A 292 -0.59 -7.59 -10.18
C TYR A 292 -1.93 -6.96 -9.78
N ASN A 293 -2.39 -7.12 -8.54
CA ASN A 293 -3.61 -6.48 -8.01
C ASN A 293 -3.48 -4.97 -7.78
N ASP A 294 -2.25 -4.44 -7.74
CA ASP A 294 -1.92 -3.03 -7.55
C ASP A 294 -0.93 -2.56 -8.60
N LEU A 295 -1.46 -2.33 -9.82
CA LEU A 295 -0.66 -1.93 -10.98
C LEU A 295 0.25 -0.72 -10.74
N PRO A 296 -0.18 0.39 -10.08
CA PRO A 296 0.72 1.50 -9.78
C PRO A 296 1.97 1.08 -8.99
N MET A 297 1.84 0.23 -7.96
CA MET A 297 2.97 -0.27 -7.18
C MET A 297 3.81 -1.25 -7.99
N ALA A 298 3.18 -2.16 -8.74
CA ALA A 298 3.86 -3.09 -9.62
C ALA A 298 4.76 -2.34 -10.61
N TRP A 299 4.22 -1.32 -11.28
CA TRP A 299 4.92 -0.56 -12.31
C TRP A 299 6.00 0.33 -11.71
N TYR A 300 5.75 0.93 -10.55
CA TYR A 300 6.78 1.68 -9.83
C TYR A 300 8.01 0.81 -9.52
N LEU A 301 7.82 -0.34 -8.86
CA LEU A 301 8.93 -1.22 -8.46
C LEU A 301 9.61 -1.90 -9.65
N THR A 302 8.83 -2.33 -10.64
CA THR A 302 9.34 -2.93 -11.88
C THR A 302 10.23 -1.93 -12.62
N THR A 303 9.78 -0.69 -12.78
CA THR A 303 10.55 0.34 -13.50
C THR A 303 11.75 0.83 -12.70
N TYR A 304 11.60 0.98 -11.39
CA TYR A 304 12.71 1.39 -10.52
C TYR A 304 13.84 0.36 -10.56
N THR A 305 13.52 -0.94 -10.45
CA THR A 305 14.52 -2.01 -10.56
C THR A 305 15.06 -2.19 -11.97
N PHE A 306 14.21 -2.08 -12.99
CA PHE A 306 14.63 -2.11 -14.39
C PHE A 306 15.68 -1.04 -14.69
N VAL A 307 15.48 0.20 -14.22
CA VAL A 307 16.45 1.30 -14.39
C VAL A 307 17.70 1.08 -13.55
N SER A 308 17.56 0.62 -12.30
CA SER A 308 18.69 0.43 -11.37
C SER A 308 19.65 -0.68 -11.83
N PHE A 309 19.11 -1.79 -12.36
CA PHE A 309 19.90 -2.92 -12.83
C PHE A 309 20.23 -2.88 -14.34
N ASN A 310 19.89 -1.78 -15.02
CA ASN A 310 20.16 -1.65 -16.45
C ASN A 310 21.67 -1.61 -16.74
N LYS A 311 22.10 -2.17 -17.89
CA LYS A 311 23.47 -2.06 -18.40
C LYS A 311 23.86 -0.63 -18.78
N VAL A 312 22.88 0.21 -19.12
CA VAL A 312 23.06 1.65 -19.38
C VAL A 312 22.08 2.41 -18.49
N CYS A 313 22.57 3.32 -17.66
CA CYS A 313 21.72 4.13 -16.79
C CYS A 313 22.09 5.60 -16.93
N THR A 314 21.14 6.41 -17.41
CA THR A 314 21.26 7.87 -17.53
C THR A 314 20.22 8.56 -16.65
N SER A 315 20.47 9.82 -16.27
CA SER A 315 19.58 10.57 -15.38
C SER A 315 18.17 10.77 -15.94
N GLN A 316 18.01 10.80 -17.27
CA GLN A 316 16.71 10.90 -17.94
C GLN A 316 15.78 9.73 -17.56
N TYR A 317 16.32 8.53 -17.29
CA TYR A 317 15.52 7.35 -16.98
C TYR A 317 14.82 7.45 -15.62
N PHE A 318 15.29 8.32 -14.72
CA PHE A 318 14.71 8.47 -13.39
C PHE A 318 13.27 8.97 -13.44
N ILE A 319 12.88 9.71 -14.48
CA ILE A 319 11.50 10.17 -14.63
C ILE A 319 10.52 9.01 -14.83
N TRP A 320 10.98 7.87 -15.35
CA TRP A 320 10.13 6.72 -15.66
C TRP A 320 9.51 6.08 -14.42
N TYR A 321 10.22 6.10 -13.27
CA TYR A 321 9.65 5.63 -12.00
C TYR A 321 9.14 6.78 -11.12
N ILE A 322 9.70 8.00 -11.23
CA ILE A 322 9.21 9.16 -10.46
C ILE A 322 7.75 9.49 -10.82
N CYS A 323 7.30 9.23 -12.05
CA CYS A 323 5.92 9.49 -12.46
C CYS A 323 4.88 8.65 -11.70
N PHE A 324 5.26 7.49 -11.17
CA PHE A 324 4.40 6.66 -10.32
C PHE A 324 4.49 7.02 -8.84
N LEU A 325 5.54 7.73 -8.40
CA LEU A 325 5.76 8.04 -6.99
C LEU A 325 4.55 8.72 -6.33
N PRO A 326 3.88 9.73 -6.94
CA PRO A 326 2.64 10.29 -6.40
C PRO A 326 1.50 9.28 -6.22
N LEU A 327 1.42 8.26 -7.07
CA LEU A 327 0.37 7.23 -7.00
C LEU A 327 0.63 6.20 -5.90
N VAL A 328 1.90 5.94 -5.58
CA VAL A 328 2.30 5.00 -4.52
C VAL A 328 2.59 5.68 -3.18
N ALA A 329 2.78 7.00 -3.15
CA ALA A 329 3.19 7.74 -1.95
C ALA A 329 2.26 7.53 -0.75
N ALA A 330 0.94 7.43 -0.97
CA ALA A 330 -0.02 7.16 0.11
C ALA A 330 0.13 5.77 0.74
N ARG A 331 0.83 4.85 0.06
CA ARG A 331 1.12 3.48 0.52
C ARG A 331 2.50 3.38 1.18
N ILE A 332 3.39 4.34 0.93
CA ILE A 332 4.72 4.39 1.52
C ILE A 332 4.58 4.95 2.94
N ASN A 333 4.68 4.07 3.92
CA ASN A 333 4.41 4.38 5.31
C ASN A 333 5.68 4.78 6.07
N LEU A 334 6.29 5.90 5.63
CA LEU A 334 7.50 6.50 6.18
C LEU A 334 7.17 7.87 6.80
N CYS A 335 7.85 8.24 7.88
CA CYS A 335 7.70 9.58 8.43
C CYS A 335 8.37 10.63 7.54
N SER A 336 7.96 11.90 7.63
CA SER A 336 8.48 12.96 6.75
C SER A 336 10.01 13.11 6.81
N SER A 337 10.63 12.88 7.97
CA SER A 337 12.09 12.91 8.12
C SER A 337 12.78 11.73 7.42
N GLN A 338 12.19 10.54 7.46
CA GLN A 338 12.67 9.37 6.71
C GLN A 338 12.55 9.59 5.20
N VAL A 339 11.42 10.12 4.73
CA VAL A 339 11.22 10.45 3.32
C VAL A 339 12.26 11.47 2.85
N LEU A 340 12.45 12.55 3.62
CA LEU A 340 13.46 13.57 3.30
C LEU A 340 14.88 12.99 3.31
N ALA A 341 15.20 12.10 4.26
CA ALA A 341 16.49 11.42 4.31
C ALA A 341 16.72 10.51 3.10
N LEU A 342 15.71 9.77 2.63
CA LEU A 342 15.82 8.94 1.42
C LEU A 342 15.98 9.78 0.15
N ILE A 343 15.23 10.88 0.03
CA ILE A 343 15.39 11.83 -1.08
C ILE A 343 16.79 12.44 -1.07
N ALA A 344 17.27 12.89 0.10
CA ALA A 344 18.61 13.43 0.25
C ALA A 344 19.68 12.39 -0.10
N LEU A 345 19.54 11.14 0.37
CA LEU A 345 20.44 10.05 0.05
C LEU A 345 20.50 9.77 -1.46
N TRP A 346 19.35 9.80 -2.13
CA TRP A 346 19.27 9.62 -3.58
C TRP A 346 19.97 10.74 -4.37
N PHE A 347 19.86 11.99 -3.93
CA PHE A 347 20.59 13.12 -4.52
C PHE A 347 22.09 13.11 -4.19
N ILE A 348 22.47 12.73 -2.96
CA ILE A 348 23.87 12.59 -2.56
C ILE A 348 24.56 11.53 -3.42
N GLY A 349 23.92 10.39 -3.65
CA GLY A 349 24.44 9.34 -4.53
C GLY A 349 24.73 9.85 -5.95
N GLN A 350 23.86 10.71 -6.50
CA GLN A 350 24.10 11.36 -7.78
C GLN A 350 25.27 12.36 -7.72
N GLY A 351 25.35 13.17 -6.66
CA GLY A 351 26.45 14.12 -6.48
C GLY A 351 27.82 13.44 -6.39
N ILE A 352 27.91 12.32 -5.66
CA ILE A 352 29.12 11.48 -5.54
C ILE A 352 29.54 10.95 -6.91
N TRP A 353 28.59 10.60 -7.78
CA TRP A 353 28.87 10.10 -9.13
C TRP A 353 29.26 11.23 -10.11
N LEU A 354 28.56 12.36 -10.06
CA LEU A 354 28.75 13.48 -11.00
C LEU A 354 30.12 14.16 -10.86
N LEU A 355 30.68 14.22 -9.65
CA LEU A 355 31.98 14.85 -9.41
C LEU A 355 33.15 14.18 -10.17
N PRO A 356 33.41 12.86 -10.03
CA PRO A 356 34.46 12.19 -10.80
C PRO A 356 34.12 12.12 -12.29
N ALA A 357 32.84 12.04 -12.68
CA ALA A 357 32.43 12.11 -14.09
C ALA A 357 32.78 13.47 -14.73
N TYR A 358 32.59 14.57 -14.00
CA TYR A 358 33.00 15.90 -14.46
C TYR A 358 34.52 16.00 -14.69
N PHE A 359 35.32 15.48 -13.76
CA PHE A 359 36.77 15.46 -13.92
C PHE A 359 37.22 14.62 -15.11
N LEU A 360 36.55 13.50 -15.37
CA LEU A 360 36.83 12.68 -16.54
C LEU A 360 36.47 13.41 -17.84
N GLU A 361 35.23 13.88 -17.98
CA GLU A 361 34.72 14.41 -19.26
C GLU A 361 35.24 15.82 -19.58
N PHE A 362 35.34 16.70 -18.58
CA PHE A 362 35.69 18.11 -18.80
C PHE A 362 37.13 18.46 -18.46
N LYS A 363 37.78 17.71 -17.55
CA LYS A 363 39.18 17.95 -17.15
C LYS A 363 40.15 16.92 -17.71
N GLY A 364 39.66 15.83 -18.32
CA GLY A 364 40.49 14.77 -18.89
C GLY A 364 41.25 13.95 -17.86
N ILE A 365 40.84 13.97 -16.59
CA ILE A 365 41.49 13.24 -15.50
C ILE A 365 40.93 11.81 -15.47
N PRO A 366 41.76 10.75 -15.58
CA PRO A 366 41.28 9.37 -15.66
C PRO A 366 40.73 8.86 -14.31
N CYS A 367 39.45 9.11 -14.06
CA CYS A 367 38.76 8.75 -12.82
C CYS A 367 37.87 7.49 -12.92
N PHE A 368 38.15 6.57 -13.86
CA PHE A 368 37.27 5.44 -14.19
C PHE A 368 36.89 4.56 -12.98
N GLU A 369 37.85 4.23 -12.12
CA GLU A 369 37.63 3.40 -10.91
C GLU A 369 36.73 4.13 -9.89
N LEU A 370 36.94 5.43 -9.70
CA LEU A 370 36.12 6.24 -8.79
C LEU A 370 34.68 6.35 -9.29
N ILE A 371 34.48 6.52 -10.60
CA ILE A 371 33.15 6.52 -11.21
C ILE A 371 32.49 5.15 -11.01
N TRP A 372 33.22 4.06 -11.22
CA TRP A 372 32.69 2.71 -11.01
C TRP A 372 32.29 2.45 -9.56
N LEU A 373 33.13 2.84 -8.59
CA LEU A 373 32.80 2.76 -7.17
C LEU A 373 31.56 3.61 -6.85
N ALA A 374 31.46 4.81 -7.41
CA ALA A 374 30.27 5.66 -7.26
C ALA A 374 29.02 5.01 -7.86
N SER A 375 29.12 4.32 -9.01
CA SER A 375 28.01 3.55 -9.59
C SER A 375 27.55 2.41 -8.68
N LEU A 376 28.48 1.71 -8.02
CA LEU A 376 28.14 0.68 -7.03
C LEU A 376 27.44 1.26 -5.80
N VAL A 377 27.93 2.39 -5.28
CA VAL A 377 27.29 3.11 -4.16
C VAL A 377 25.90 3.57 -4.56
N PHE A 378 25.74 4.11 -5.77
CA PHE A 378 24.43 4.53 -6.27
C PHE A 378 23.47 3.34 -6.41
N LEU A 379 23.92 2.20 -6.93
CA LEU A 379 23.11 0.98 -6.96
C LEU A 379 22.70 0.53 -5.55
N ALA A 380 23.62 0.53 -4.58
CA ALA A 380 23.33 0.17 -3.19
C ALA A 380 22.30 1.11 -2.55
N ILE A 381 22.39 2.42 -2.81
CA ILE A 381 21.40 3.42 -2.37
C ILE A 381 20.02 3.10 -2.95
N ASN A 382 19.94 2.81 -4.25
CA ASN A 382 18.67 2.48 -4.91
C ASN A 382 18.06 1.19 -4.33
N VAL A 383 18.86 0.14 -4.11
CA VAL A 383 18.40 -1.11 -3.46
C VAL A 383 17.92 -0.84 -2.04
N TYR A 384 18.63 -0.01 -1.27
CA TYR A 384 18.23 0.39 0.07
C TYR A 384 16.88 1.14 0.08
N ILE A 385 16.68 2.09 -0.83
CA ILE A 385 15.41 2.82 -0.96
C ILE A 385 14.25 1.85 -1.24
N ILE A 386 14.45 0.90 -2.16
CA ILE A 386 13.43 -0.12 -2.48
C ILE A 386 13.12 -0.97 -1.24
N SER A 387 14.14 -1.37 -0.47
CA SER A 387 13.95 -2.17 0.75
C SER A 387 13.16 -1.46 1.85
N LYS A 388 13.12 -0.12 1.84
CA LYS A 388 12.38 0.70 2.81
C LYS A 388 10.92 0.91 2.46
N ILE A 389 10.49 0.47 1.28
CA ILE A 389 9.07 0.36 0.94
C ILE A 389 8.59 -0.94 1.59
N SER A 390 8.45 -0.94 2.93
CA SER A 390 8.15 -2.12 3.74
C SER A 390 6.65 -2.35 3.87
N MET A 391 6.29 -3.62 3.94
CA MET A 391 4.94 -4.10 4.19
C MET A 391 4.56 -3.98 5.66
N VAL A 392 3.26 -3.88 5.93
CA VAL A 392 2.73 -3.64 7.27
C VAL A 392 1.67 -4.68 7.64
N LEU A 393 1.80 -5.23 8.85
CA LEU A 393 0.72 -5.96 9.51
C LEU A 393 -0.14 -4.96 10.29
N TYR A 394 -1.41 -4.85 9.92
CA TYR A 394 -2.38 -3.98 10.57
C TYR A 394 -3.21 -4.77 11.58
N LEU A 395 -3.32 -4.27 12.81
CA LEU A 395 -4.34 -4.72 13.78
C LEU A 395 -5.42 -3.65 13.85
N ILE A 396 -6.65 -3.99 13.51
CA ILE A 396 -7.74 -3.02 13.33
C ILE A 396 -8.91 -3.38 14.23
N GLY A 397 -9.26 -2.46 15.13
CA GLY A 397 -10.48 -2.55 15.92
C GLY A 397 -11.73 -2.28 15.09
N LEU A 398 -12.71 -3.17 15.17
CA LEU A 398 -14.00 -3.02 14.49
C LEU A 398 -14.99 -2.17 15.26
N GLY A 399 -14.79 -1.98 16.56
CA GLY A 399 -15.80 -1.40 17.44
C GLY A 399 -16.79 -2.46 17.95
N LEU A 400 -17.92 -2.03 18.51
CA LEU A 400 -18.75 -2.90 19.36
C LEU A 400 -20.03 -3.40 18.70
N GLY A 401 -20.60 -2.62 17.79
CA GLY A 401 -21.88 -2.82 17.13
C GLY A 401 -21.75 -3.46 15.76
N SER A 402 -21.81 -2.64 14.72
CA SER A 402 -22.00 -3.06 13.32
C SER A 402 -20.80 -2.75 12.43
N GLU A 403 -20.87 -3.06 11.12
CA GLU A 403 -19.78 -2.82 10.17
C GLU A 403 -19.32 -1.36 10.06
N ASP A 404 -20.18 -0.41 10.44
CA ASP A 404 -20.00 1.04 10.38
C ASP A 404 -19.35 1.63 11.64
N ASP A 405 -19.23 0.86 12.72
CA ASP A 405 -18.46 1.25 13.91
C ASP A 405 -16.95 1.31 13.63
N ILE A 406 -16.51 0.76 12.50
CA ILE A 406 -15.12 0.85 12.09
C ILE A 406 -14.72 2.31 11.87
N THR A 407 -13.53 2.68 12.34
CA THR A 407 -13.00 4.01 12.05
C THR A 407 -12.79 4.20 10.54
N VAL A 408 -12.93 5.44 10.06
CA VAL A 408 -12.63 5.81 8.66
C VAL A 408 -11.20 5.41 8.25
N LYS A 409 -10.26 5.46 9.20
CA LYS A 409 -8.88 5.00 9.00
C LYS A 409 -8.84 3.47 8.79
N GLY A 410 -9.52 2.70 9.63
CA GLY A 410 -9.64 1.25 9.52
C GLY A 410 -10.21 0.83 8.17
N LEU A 411 -11.36 1.40 7.77
CA LEU A 411 -12.01 1.08 6.49
C LEU A 411 -11.10 1.30 5.27
N ARG A 412 -10.35 2.41 5.27
CA ARG A 412 -9.41 2.72 4.17
C ARG A 412 -8.31 1.68 4.08
N VAL A 413 -7.74 1.28 5.22
CA VAL A 413 -6.64 0.31 5.28
C VAL A 413 -7.13 -1.07 4.87
N ILE A 414 -8.30 -1.52 5.34
CA ILE A 414 -8.92 -2.78 4.91
C ILE A 414 -9.04 -2.83 3.38
N LYS A 415 -9.55 -1.77 2.77
CA LYS A 415 -9.69 -1.68 1.31
C LYS A 415 -8.35 -1.73 0.57
N ALA A 416 -7.26 -1.28 1.19
CA ALA A 416 -5.92 -1.30 0.60
C ALA A 416 -5.18 -2.63 0.81
N CYS A 417 -5.45 -3.34 1.90
CA CYS A 417 -4.75 -4.58 2.27
C CYS A 417 -4.95 -5.69 1.24
N SER A 418 -3.94 -6.54 1.12
CA SER A 418 -3.95 -7.68 0.21
C SER A 418 -4.80 -8.83 0.75
N LYS A 419 -4.77 -9.02 2.07
CA LYS A 419 -5.51 -10.03 2.82
C LYS A 419 -6.02 -9.41 4.11
N VAL A 420 -7.20 -9.86 4.51
CA VAL A 420 -7.89 -9.35 5.68
C VAL A 420 -8.39 -10.55 6.45
N TYR A 421 -7.84 -10.77 7.64
CA TYR A 421 -8.23 -11.79 8.59
C TYR A 421 -9.26 -11.21 9.54
N LEU A 422 -10.32 -11.96 9.83
CA LEU A 422 -11.34 -11.60 10.80
C LEU A 422 -11.26 -12.57 11.98
N GLU A 423 -10.90 -12.04 13.13
CA GLU A 423 -10.92 -12.76 14.40
C GLU A 423 -12.36 -12.74 14.97
N SER A 424 -12.94 -13.91 15.17
CA SER A 424 -14.38 -14.08 15.49
C SER A 424 -14.64 -14.78 16.83
N TYR A 425 -13.65 -14.92 17.71
CA TYR A 425 -13.79 -15.70 18.96
C TYR A 425 -13.68 -14.88 20.25
N THR A 426 -13.10 -13.67 20.21
CA THR A 426 -12.95 -12.81 21.39
C THR A 426 -14.22 -12.05 21.75
N SER A 427 -15.10 -11.79 20.77
CA SER A 427 -16.38 -11.10 20.95
C SER A 427 -17.29 -11.26 19.71
N ILE A 428 -18.53 -10.78 19.78
CA ILE A 428 -19.51 -10.81 18.67
C ILE A 428 -19.98 -9.40 18.30
N LEU A 429 -20.31 -9.21 17.02
CA LEU A 429 -20.94 -8.00 16.47
C LEU A 429 -22.48 -8.10 16.56
N SER A 430 -23.18 -7.00 16.27
CA SER A 430 -24.64 -6.81 16.40
C SER A 430 -25.51 -7.77 15.57
N TYR A 431 -24.91 -8.52 14.65
CA TYR A 431 -25.58 -9.52 13.82
C TYR A 431 -25.75 -10.89 14.50
N GLY A 432 -25.32 -11.04 15.75
CA GLY A 432 -25.47 -12.28 16.53
C GLY A 432 -24.34 -13.28 16.29
N TYR A 433 -24.59 -14.55 16.65
CA TYR A 433 -23.61 -15.62 16.44
C TYR A 433 -23.57 -16.06 14.98
N GLY A 434 -22.40 -15.91 14.36
CA GLY A 434 -22.27 -15.98 12.91
C GLY A 434 -22.39 -14.58 12.36
N VAL A 435 -21.27 -13.85 12.40
CA VAL A 435 -21.08 -12.64 11.60
C VAL A 435 -21.63 -12.95 10.20
N ASP A 436 -22.56 -12.12 9.70
CA ASP A 436 -22.95 -12.21 8.30
C ASP A 436 -21.76 -11.71 7.48
N LYS A 437 -20.81 -12.63 7.32
CA LYS A 437 -19.52 -12.40 6.68
C LYS A 437 -19.75 -11.79 5.30
N ALA A 438 -20.80 -12.21 4.60
CA ALA A 438 -21.19 -11.65 3.31
C ALA A 438 -21.49 -10.15 3.40
N LYS A 439 -22.16 -9.70 4.46
CA LYS A 439 -22.47 -8.29 4.69
C LYS A 439 -21.20 -7.45 4.97
N LEU A 440 -20.29 -7.96 5.81
CA LEU A 440 -19.01 -7.29 6.05
C LEU A 440 -18.15 -7.26 4.78
N GLU A 441 -18.10 -8.36 4.03
CA GLU A 441 -17.37 -8.46 2.77
C GLU A 441 -17.92 -7.48 1.72
N GLU A 442 -19.24 -7.32 1.65
CA GLU A 442 -19.91 -6.34 0.80
C GLU A 442 -19.53 -4.90 1.19
N PHE A 443 -19.64 -4.56 2.47
CA PHE A 443 -19.36 -3.21 2.97
C PHE A 443 -17.87 -2.83 2.83
N TYR A 444 -16.97 -3.76 3.16
CA TYR A 444 -15.53 -3.56 3.03
C TYR A 444 -15.03 -3.71 1.59
N GLY A 445 -15.77 -4.40 0.72
CA GLY A 445 -15.37 -4.68 -0.66
C GLY A 445 -14.16 -5.62 -0.74
N ARG A 446 -14.01 -6.51 0.25
CA ARG A 446 -12.88 -7.43 0.41
C ARG A 446 -13.35 -8.75 1.00
N GLU A 447 -12.74 -9.85 0.55
CA GLU A 447 -12.92 -11.18 1.17
C GLU A 447 -12.28 -11.19 2.57
N LEU A 448 -12.99 -11.76 3.54
CA LEU A 448 -12.54 -11.89 4.92
C LEU A 448 -12.14 -13.33 5.22
N LEU A 449 -10.91 -13.55 5.66
CA LEU A 449 -10.42 -14.87 6.05
C LEU A 449 -10.71 -15.08 7.53
N GLU A 450 -11.47 -16.12 7.88
CA GLU A 450 -11.79 -16.36 9.29
C GLU A 450 -10.54 -16.86 10.03
N ALA A 451 -10.20 -16.19 11.14
CA ALA A 451 -9.08 -16.52 12.01
C ALA A 451 -9.64 -17.01 13.35
N ASP A 452 -9.55 -18.32 13.60
CA ASP A 452 -9.98 -18.91 14.87
C ASP A 452 -8.88 -18.80 15.94
N ARG A 453 -9.21 -19.25 17.16
CA ARG A 453 -8.30 -19.17 18.30
C ARG A 453 -7.01 -19.95 18.08
N GLU A 454 -7.08 -21.14 17.49
CA GLU A 454 -5.91 -21.96 17.17
C GLU A 454 -4.99 -21.22 16.18
N PHE A 455 -5.58 -20.59 15.16
CA PHE A 455 -4.84 -19.78 14.20
C PHE A 455 -4.19 -18.55 14.85
N VAL A 456 -4.90 -17.76 15.66
CA VAL A 456 -4.34 -16.52 16.23
C VAL A 456 -3.30 -16.81 17.33
N GLU A 457 -3.54 -17.81 18.18
CA GLU A 457 -2.63 -18.13 19.28
C GLU A 457 -1.43 -18.97 18.82
N GLN A 458 -1.65 -20.00 17.99
CA GLN A 458 -0.60 -20.97 17.62
C GLN A 458 -0.17 -20.88 16.14
N GLY A 459 -1.09 -20.55 15.23
CA GLY A 459 -0.86 -20.54 13.78
C GLY A 459 -0.48 -19.19 13.16
N CYS A 460 -0.32 -18.12 13.94
CA CYS A 460 -0.26 -16.77 13.38
C CYS A 460 1.04 -16.48 12.62
N ASP A 461 2.04 -17.36 12.72
CA ASP A 461 3.29 -17.29 11.97
C ASP A 461 3.04 -17.26 10.46
N ASP A 462 2.01 -17.95 9.97
CA ASP A 462 1.63 -17.90 8.55
C ASP A 462 1.21 -16.48 8.15
N MET A 463 0.33 -15.85 8.95
CA MET A 463 -0.09 -14.47 8.73
C MET A 463 1.08 -13.48 8.84
N ILE A 464 1.96 -13.66 9.82
CA ILE A 464 3.15 -12.82 10.01
C ILE A 464 4.10 -12.98 8.81
N ASN A 465 4.33 -14.20 8.34
CA ASN A 465 5.15 -14.45 7.15
C ASN A 465 4.55 -13.83 5.90
N GLU A 466 3.23 -13.90 5.72
CA GLU A 466 2.54 -13.22 4.63
C GLU A 466 2.66 -11.69 4.71
N SER A 467 2.70 -11.15 5.93
CA SER A 467 2.86 -9.71 6.16
C SER A 467 4.29 -9.19 5.89
N LYS A 468 5.28 -10.08 5.76
CA LYS A 468 6.61 -9.72 5.22
C LYS A 468 6.54 -9.41 3.73
N GLU A 469 5.57 -10.01 3.04
CA GLU A 469 5.46 -9.90 1.60
C GLU A 469 4.41 -8.87 1.17
N SER A 470 3.31 -8.70 1.91
CA SER A 470 2.22 -7.75 1.61
C SER A 470 1.62 -7.10 2.84
N ASP A 471 0.91 -5.98 2.65
CA ASP A 471 0.03 -5.46 3.68
C ASP A 471 -1.09 -6.46 4.01
N VAL A 472 -1.17 -6.85 5.28
CA VAL A 472 -2.14 -7.79 5.84
C VAL A 472 -2.86 -7.10 7.00
N ALA A 473 -4.16 -7.28 7.11
CA ALA A 473 -4.94 -6.79 8.25
C ALA A 473 -5.50 -7.95 9.07
N LEU A 474 -5.47 -7.82 10.40
CA LEU A 474 -6.21 -8.62 11.37
C LEU A 474 -7.28 -7.72 12.00
N LEU A 475 -8.54 -8.07 11.79
CA LEU A 475 -9.71 -7.37 12.33
C LEU A 475 -10.10 -8.01 13.66
N VAL A 476 -10.23 -7.18 14.69
CA VAL A 476 -10.55 -7.59 16.06
C VAL A 476 -11.80 -6.85 16.48
N VAL A 477 -12.78 -7.55 17.07
CA VAL A 477 -13.98 -6.92 17.61
C VAL A 477 -13.62 -6.04 18.82
N GLY A 478 -14.18 -4.84 18.88
CA GLY A 478 -13.80 -3.82 19.86
C GLY A 478 -12.48 -3.13 19.50
N ASP A 479 -11.55 -3.08 20.46
CA ASP A 479 -10.20 -2.55 20.30
C ASP A 479 -9.17 -3.69 20.36
N PRO A 480 -8.11 -3.69 19.53
CA PRO A 480 -7.12 -4.76 19.51
C PRO A 480 -6.46 -5.05 20.86
N PHE A 481 -6.40 -4.10 21.79
CA PHE A 481 -5.79 -4.30 23.11
C PHE A 481 -6.75 -4.15 24.28
N GLY A 482 -8.05 -3.98 24.02
CA GLY A 482 -9.04 -3.73 25.07
C GLY A 482 -9.17 -4.87 26.09
N ALA A 483 -9.11 -6.13 25.68
CA ALA A 483 -9.20 -7.28 26.59
C ALA A 483 -8.76 -8.59 25.90
N THR A 484 -7.64 -8.57 25.19
CA THR A 484 -7.24 -9.68 24.32
C THR A 484 -5.76 -10.04 24.46
N THR A 485 -5.37 -11.17 23.89
CA THR A 485 -3.98 -11.68 23.86
C THR A 485 -3.16 -11.16 22.67
N HIS A 486 -3.70 -10.22 21.88
CA HIS A 486 -3.04 -9.75 20.64
C HIS A 486 -1.71 -9.00 20.87
N ALA A 487 -1.38 -8.61 22.11
CA ALA A 487 -0.05 -8.08 22.43
C ALA A 487 1.08 -9.08 22.11
N ASP A 488 0.85 -10.38 22.33
CA ASP A 488 1.79 -11.44 21.98
C ASP A 488 2.06 -11.51 20.47
N LEU A 489 1.01 -11.35 19.66
CA LEU A 489 1.11 -11.29 18.20
C LEU A 489 1.97 -10.12 17.72
N VAL A 490 1.86 -8.96 18.37
CA VAL A 490 2.70 -7.79 18.07
C VAL A 490 4.17 -8.06 18.40
N ILE A 491 4.45 -8.77 19.51
CA ILE A 491 5.81 -9.15 19.90
C ILE A 491 6.41 -10.09 18.85
N ARG A 492 5.70 -11.18 18.52
CA ARG A 492 6.15 -12.15 17.50
C ARG A 492 6.41 -11.50 16.14
N ALA A 493 5.53 -10.62 15.70
CA ALA A 493 5.70 -9.90 14.43
C ALA A 493 6.95 -8.99 14.45
N LYS A 494 7.18 -8.25 15.54
CA LYS A 494 8.37 -7.40 15.68
C LYS A 494 9.67 -8.19 15.75
N GLU A 495 9.70 -9.32 16.46
CA GLU A 495 10.86 -10.22 16.52
C GLU A 495 11.21 -10.78 15.14
N GLN A 496 10.20 -10.99 14.29
CA GLN A 496 10.38 -11.39 12.89
C GLN A 496 10.64 -10.23 11.92
N GLY A 497 10.85 -9.01 12.42
CA GLY A 497 11.17 -7.82 11.62
C GLY A 497 9.99 -7.25 10.83
N VAL A 498 8.76 -7.65 11.13
CA VAL A 498 7.53 -7.11 10.52
C VAL A 498 7.13 -5.82 11.21
N LYS A 499 6.82 -4.78 10.42
CA LYS A 499 6.23 -3.54 10.95
C LYS A 499 4.76 -3.79 11.28
N VAL A 500 4.37 -3.51 12.52
CA VAL A 500 2.99 -3.62 12.99
C VAL A 500 2.40 -2.23 13.20
N GLU A 501 1.20 -1.99 12.67
CA GLU A 501 0.42 -0.78 12.93
C GLU A 501 -0.93 -1.10 13.52
N VAL A 502 -1.30 -0.36 14.56
CA VAL A 502 -2.55 -0.56 15.28
C VAL A 502 -3.50 0.58 14.94
N ILE A 503 -4.74 0.22 14.61
CA ILE A 503 -5.85 1.13 14.42
C ILE A 503 -6.84 0.85 15.54
N HIS A 504 -6.83 1.74 16.53
CA HIS A 504 -7.70 1.67 17.69
C HIS A 504 -9.17 1.89 17.36
N ASN A 505 -10.04 1.39 18.23
CA ASN A 505 -11.48 1.65 18.16
C ASN A 505 -12.10 1.63 19.58
N THR A 506 -13.43 1.74 19.65
CA THR A 506 -14.19 1.65 20.90
C THR A 506 -14.10 0.25 21.49
N SER A 507 -13.89 0.17 22.81
CA SER A 507 -13.85 -1.07 23.59
C SER A 507 -14.98 -1.08 24.62
N ILE A 508 -15.32 -2.24 25.17
CA ILE A 508 -16.21 -2.29 26.33
C ILE A 508 -15.57 -1.57 27.53
N LEU A 509 -14.23 -1.58 27.65
CA LEU A 509 -13.54 -0.95 28.78
C LEU A 509 -13.78 0.55 28.91
N ASN A 510 -13.99 1.26 27.80
CA ASN A 510 -14.35 2.68 27.81
C ASN A 510 -15.86 2.90 27.61
N ALA A 511 -16.54 2.04 26.85
CA ALA A 511 -17.97 2.21 26.57
C ALA A 511 -18.86 2.04 27.81
N VAL A 512 -18.41 1.33 28.85
CA VAL A 512 -19.14 1.17 30.13
C VAL A 512 -19.45 2.50 30.83
N GLY A 513 -18.81 3.59 30.44
CA GLY A 513 -19.16 4.94 30.88
C GLY A 513 -20.60 5.34 30.53
N CYS A 514 -21.27 4.65 29.61
CA CYS A 514 -22.70 4.84 29.33
C CYS A 514 -23.61 4.50 30.53
N SER A 515 -23.12 3.74 31.51
CA SER A 515 -23.78 3.54 32.82
C SER A 515 -23.82 4.81 33.68
N GLY A 516 -23.05 5.83 33.32
CA GLY A 516 -22.81 7.07 34.07
C GLY A 516 -21.88 6.93 35.28
N LEU A 517 -21.33 5.73 35.51
CA LEU A 517 -20.19 5.55 36.39
C LEU A 517 -18.94 6.19 35.78
N GLN A 518 -18.15 6.84 36.61
CA GLN A 518 -16.97 7.58 36.21
C GLN A 518 -15.83 6.61 35.86
N LEU A 519 -15.33 6.69 34.62
CA LEU A 519 -14.30 5.76 34.12
C LEU A 519 -13.00 5.80 34.95
N TYR A 520 -12.65 6.94 35.54
CA TYR A 520 -11.47 7.06 36.41
C TYR A 520 -11.63 6.40 37.78
N ALA A 521 -12.86 6.04 38.16
CA ALA A 521 -13.16 5.34 39.41
C ALA A 521 -13.26 3.81 39.23
N PHE A 522 -12.98 3.28 38.03
CA PHE A 522 -12.85 1.84 37.82
C PHE A 522 -11.47 1.33 38.24
N GLY A 523 -11.47 0.22 39.00
CA GLY A 523 -10.27 -0.48 39.45
C GLY A 523 -9.85 -1.62 38.52
N GLU A 524 -9.28 -2.68 39.09
CA GLU A 524 -8.88 -3.87 38.33
C GLU A 524 -10.10 -4.54 37.66
N VAL A 525 -10.05 -4.71 36.34
CA VAL A 525 -11.09 -5.43 35.58
C VAL A 525 -10.96 -6.93 35.83
N VAL A 526 -12.10 -7.61 36.02
CA VAL A 526 -12.13 -9.05 36.30
C VAL A 526 -12.90 -9.81 35.23
N SER A 527 -12.63 -11.11 35.09
CA SER A 527 -13.39 -12.02 34.24
C SER A 527 -14.13 -13.04 35.10
N ILE A 528 -15.46 -13.06 35.00
CA ILE A 528 -16.30 -14.09 35.63
C ILE A 528 -16.43 -15.23 34.63
N VAL A 529 -15.90 -16.38 35.00
CA VAL A 529 -15.84 -17.58 34.17
C VAL A 529 -17.09 -18.45 34.36
N MET A 530 -17.45 -19.22 33.34
CA MET A 530 -18.57 -20.16 33.45
C MET A 530 -18.18 -21.35 34.34
N TRP A 531 -18.93 -21.57 35.42
CA TRP A 531 -18.73 -22.73 36.28
C TRP A 531 -19.08 -24.05 35.57
N THR A 532 -18.38 -25.11 35.97
CA THR A 532 -18.71 -26.50 35.64
C THR A 532 -18.98 -27.26 36.93
N ASP A 533 -19.49 -28.50 36.81
CA ASP A 533 -19.79 -29.33 37.98
C ASP A 533 -18.56 -29.62 38.86
N THR A 534 -17.37 -29.62 38.26
CA THR A 534 -16.10 -29.95 38.93
C THR A 534 -15.21 -28.73 39.20
N TRP A 535 -15.51 -27.57 38.62
CA TRP A 535 -14.66 -26.39 38.70
C TRP A 535 -15.48 -25.12 38.89
N LYS A 536 -15.45 -24.60 40.13
CA LYS A 536 -16.14 -23.39 40.59
C LYS A 536 -15.14 -22.40 41.21
N PRO A 537 -14.33 -21.69 40.41
CA PRO A 537 -13.38 -20.72 40.94
C PRO A 537 -14.10 -19.52 41.56
N GLU A 538 -13.56 -19.00 42.66
CA GLU A 538 -14.06 -17.81 43.35
C GLU A 538 -13.07 -16.64 43.31
N SER A 539 -11.92 -16.78 42.63
CA SER A 539 -10.79 -15.83 42.70
C SER A 539 -11.12 -14.42 42.20
N PHE A 540 -12.10 -14.29 41.31
CA PHE A 540 -12.57 -12.98 40.85
C PHE A 540 -13.28 -12.19 41.96
N TYR A 541 -13.88 -12.86 42.95
CA TYR A 541 -14.50 -12.19 44.11
C TYR A 541 -13.47 -11.40 44.91
N ASP A 542 -12.29 -11.98 45.16
CA ASP A 542 -11.25 -11.32 45.97
C ASP A 542 -10.76 -10.03 45.31
N LYS A 543 -10.72 -9.98 43.98
CA LYS A 543 -10.38 -8.76 43.22
C LYS A 543 -11.48 -7.71 43.29
N ILE A 544 -12.75 -8.12 43.16
CA ILE A 544 -13.90 -7.21 43.34
C ILE A 544 -13.88 -6.62 44.76
N ALA A 545 -13.60 -7.45 45.77
CA ALA A 545 -13.49 -7.03 47.16
C ALA A 545 -12.40 -5.97 47.35
N GLN A 546 -11.20 -6.18 46.79
CA GLN A 546 -10.09 -5.23 46.87
C GLN A 546 -10.39 -3.89 46.21
N ASN A 547 -11.05 -3.89 45.04
CA ASN A 547 -11.48 -2.64 44.41
C ASN A 547 -12.48 -1.89 45.28
N ARG A 548 -13.47 -2.61 45.84
CA ARG A 548 -14.51 -2.01 46.67
C ARG A 548 -13.97 -1.45 47.98
N GLU A 549 -13.01 -2.12 48.62
CA GLU A 549 -12.28 -1.61 49.80
C GLU A 549 -11.64 -0.23 49.52
N ARG A 550 -11.16 -0.03 48.29
CA ARG A 550 -10.58 1.24 47.82
C ARG A 550 -11.61 2.24 47.29
N GLY A 551 -12.89 1.89 47.32
CA GLY A 551 -13.98 2.70 46.77
C GLY A 551 -14.08 2.69 45.24
N LEU A 552 -13.40 1.77 44.54
CA LEU A 552 -13.39 1.68 43.09
C LEU A 552 -14.50 0.77 42.55
N HIS A 553 -15.07 1.10 41.39
CA HIS A 553 -15.97 0.23 40.65
C HIS A 553 -15.19 -0.92 40.00
N THR A 554 -15.83 -2.08 39.86
CA THR A 554 -15.25 -3.24 39.19
C THR A 554 -16.06 -3.61 37.96
N LEU A 555 -15.46 -3.48 36.78
CA LEU A 555 -16.02 -4.06 35.56
C LEU A 555 -15.73 -5.56 35.54
N CYS A 556 -16.79 -6.36 35.45
CA CYS A 556 -16.74 -7.81 35.32
C CYS A 556 -17.08 -8.17 33.86
N LEU A 557 -16.06 -8.59 33.11
CA LEU A 557 -16.24 -9.21 31.80
C LEU A 557 -16.79 -10.62 32.01
N LEU A 558 -17.78 -11.00 31.21
CA LEU A 558 -18.46 -12.29 31.35
C LEU A 558 -17.96 -13.28 30.31
N ASP A 559 -17.81 -14.54 30.70
CA ASP A 559 -17.22 -15.58 29.87
C ASP A 559 -17.95 -15.80 28.54
N ILE A 560 -17.16 -16.08 27.51
CA ILE A 560 -17.62 -16.36 26.15
C ILE A 560 -16.98 -17.66 25.69
N LYS A 561 -17.82 -18.67 25.45
CA LYS A 561 -17.39 -19.98 24.95
C LYS A 561 -17.87 -20.15 23.53
N VAL A 562 -16.97 -19.92 22.58
CA VAL A 562 -17.22 -19.97 21.14
C VAL A 562 -16.30 -21.01 20.51
N LYS A 563 -16.87 -21.91 19.70
CA LYS A 563 -16.13 -22.99 19.02
C LYS A 563 -15.28 -23.84 19.98
N GLU A 564 -15.78 -24.15 21.18
CA GLU A 564 -15.14 -25.14 22.06
C GLU A 564 -15.42 -26.57 21.59
N GLN A 565 -14.43 -27.45 21.76
CA GLN A 565 -14.60 -28.90 21.60
C GLN A 565 -14.76 -29.54 22.98
N THR A 566 -15.58 -30.59 23.09
CA THR A 566 -15.61 -31.40 24.31
C THR A 566 -14.24 -32.05 24.54
N VAL A 567 -13.90 -32.30 25.81
CA VAL A 567 -12.68 -33.03 26.18
C VAL A 567 -12.59 -34.36 25.43
N GLU A 568 -13.71 -35.06 25.27
CA GLU A 568 -13.80 -36.29 24.50
C GLU A 568 -13.50 -36.10 23.00
N ASN A 569 -14.00 -35.02 22.39
CA ASN A 569 -13.75 -34.72 20.97
C ASN A 569 -12.29 -34.28 20.75
N MET A 570 -11.70 -33.53 21.70
CA MET A 570 -10.27 -33.19 21.68
C MET A 570 -9.40 -34.46 21.74
N ILE A 571 -9.68 -35.37 22.68
CA ILE A 571 -8.95 -36.64 22.83
C ILE A 571 -9.08 -37.50 21.57
N LYS A 572 -10.27 -37.52 20.95
CA LYS A 572 -10.54 -38.27 19.71
C LYS A 572 -10.11 -37.55 18.43
N ARG A 573 -9.53 -36.34 18.51
CA ARG A 573 -9.21 -35.45 17.37
C ARG A 573 -10.38 -35.19 16.41
N ASN A 574 -11.61 -35.24 16.92
CA ASN A 574 -12.81 -34.93 16.16
C ASN A 574 -13.08 -33.43 16.23
N LYS A 575 -12.99 -32.72 15.09
CA LYS A 575 -13.30 -31.28 14.98
C LYS A 575 -14.82 -31.01 15.02
N LYS A 576 -15.48 -31.39 16.11
CA LYS A 576 -16.90 -31.12 16.34
C LYS A 576 -17.04 -30.11 17.47
N PHE A 577 -17.51 -28.92 17.11
CA PHE A 577 -17.65 -27.78 18.00
C PHE A 577 -19.03 -27.72 18.65
N GLU A 578 -19.09 -27.28 19.90
CA GLU A 578 -20.33 -27.02 20.62
C GLU A 578 -20.98 -25.71 20.16
N PRO A 579 -22.31 -25.57 20.34
CA PRO A 579 -22.96 -24.28 20.17
C PRO A 579 -22.37 -23.25 21.16
N PRO A 580 -22.31 -21.98 20.77
CA PRO A 580 -21.75 -20.94 21.60
C PRO A 580 -22.54 -20.74 22.88
N ARG A 581 -21.83 -20.47 23.97
CA ARG A 581 -22.42 -20.15 25.26
C ARG A 581 -21.85 -18.84 25.76
N PHE A 582 -22.73 -17.93 26.16
CA PHE A 582 -22.40 -16.62 26.69
C PHE A 582 -22.91 -16.55 28.12
N LEU A 583 -22.05 -16.19 29.06
CA LEU A 583 -22.46 -16.03 30.45
C LEU A 583 -23.31 -14.76 30.59
N THR A 584 -24.51 -14.90 31.17
CA THR A 584 -25.43 -13.77 31.35
C THR A 584 -25.19 -13.03 32.66
N CYS A 585 -25.64 -11.76 32.77
CA CYS A 585 -25.62 -11.04 34.05
C CYS A 585 -26.37 -11.78 35.16
N SER A 586 -27.49 -12.43 34.84
CA SER A 586 -28.26 -13.25 35.79
C SER A 586 -27.43 -14.44 36.29
N GLN A 587 -26.77 -15.17 35.40
CA GLN A 587 -25.89 -16.28 35.79
C GLN A 587 -24.69 -15.80 36.61
N ALA A 588 -24.05 -14.70 36.20
CA ALA A 588 -22.92 -14.12 36.92
C ALA A 588 -23.33 -13.63 38.32
N ALA A 589 -24.48 -12.97 38.45
CA ALA A 589 -25.03 -12.58 39.74
C ALA A 589 -25.36 -13.80 40.60
N GLY A 590 -25.91 -14.87 40.02
CA GLY A 590 -26.14 -16.15 40.70
C GLY A 590 -24.85 -16.78 41.26
N GLN A 591 -23.77 -16.79 40.47
CA GLN A 591 -22.46 -17.26 40.96
C GLN A 591 -21.95 -16.41 42.12
N LEU A 592 -22.06 -15.08 42.03
CA LEU A 592 -21.65 -14.18 43.11
C LEU A 592 -22.46 -14.42 44.39
N LEU A 593 -23.77 -14.66 44.30
CA LEU A 593 -24.62 -15.01 45.45
C LEU A 593 -24.22 -16.34 46.10
N GLU A 594 -23.88 -17.36 45.30
CA GLU A 594 -23.39 -18.64 45.82
C GLU A 594 -22.05 -18.47 46.55
N ILE A 595 -21.14 -17.64 46.01
CA ILE A 595 -19.87 -17.29 46.69
C ILE A 595 -20.13 -16.57 48.02
N LEU A 596 -21.06 -15.60 48.04
CA LEU A 596 -21.43 -14.89 49.28
C LEU A 596 -21.94 -15.86 50.35
N LYS A 597 -22.77 -16.83 49.95
CA LYS A 597 -23.25 -17.89 50.85
C LYS A 597 -22.11 -18.76 51.37
N ASN A 598 -21.26 -19.29 50.48
CA ASN A 598 -20.12 -20.14 50.86
C ASN A 598 -19.18 -19.43 51.84
N ARG A 599 -18.90 -18.13 51.61
CA ARG A 599 -18.04 -17.32 52.47
C ARG A 599 -18.67 -17.03 53.83
N ARG A 600 -19.98 -16.76 53.86
CA ARG A 600 -20.75 -16.61 55.11
C ARG A 600 -20.71 -17.88 55.95
N ASP A 601 -20.94 -19.03 55.32
CA ASP A 601 -20.89 -20.34 55.98
C ASP A 601 -19.46 -20.67 56.49
N SER A 602 -18.43 -20.15 55.82
CA SER A 602 -17.03 -20.30 56.19
C SER A 602 -16.52 -19.24 57.19
N GLY A 603 -17.37 -18.31 57.64
CA GLY A 603 -17.00 -17.23 58.58
C GLY A 603 -16.04 -16.18 58.01
N LYS A 604 -15.95 -16.04 56.68
CA LYS A 604 -15.14 -14.99 56.03
C LYS A 604 -15.91 -13.68 55.93
N GLU A 605 -15.19 -12.57 56.01
CA GLU A 605 -15.77 -11.23 55.82
C GLU A 605 -16.24 -11.03 54.38
N LEU A 606 -17.39 -10.37 54.22
CA LEU A 606 -18.02 -10.10 52.92
C LEU A 606 -17.77 -8.65 52.53
N ALA A 607 -17.25 -8.42 51.32
CA ALA A 607 -17.04 -7.07 50.81
C ALA A 607 -18.33 -6.37 50.35
N PHE A 608 -19.34 -7.17 50.01
CA PHE A 608 -20.68 -6.73 49.60
C PHE A 608 -21.69 -7.83 49.91
N ASP A 609 -22.97 -7.48 49.83
CA ASP A 609 -24.10 -8.35 50.20
C ASP A 609 -25.10 -8.50 49.05
N GLU A 610 -26.16 -9.28 49.28
CA GLU A 610 -27.22 -9.56 48.31
C GLU A 610 -28.02 -8.31 47.91
N LYS A 611 -27.98 -7.25 48.73
CA LYS A 611 -28.68 -5.98 48.52
C LYS A 611 -27.84 -4.96 47.78
N THR A 612 -26.56 -5.24 47.58
CA THR A 612 -25.64 -4.32 46.91
C THR A 612 -26.08 -4.12 45.47
N THR A 613 -26.25 -2.86 45.07
CA THR A 613 -26.61 -2.48 43.70
C THR A 613 -25.50 -2.88 42.75
N VAL A 614 -25.85 -3.61 41.69
CA VAL A 614 -24.98 -3.94 40.57
C VAL A 614 -25.58 -3.40 39.27
N VAL A 615 -24.72 -3.11 38.30
CA VAL A 615 -25.14 -2.55 37.01
C VAL A 615 -24.92 -3.60 35.92
N GLY A 616 -26.01 -4.17 35.43
CA GLY A 616 -26.00 -5.04 34.27
C GLY A 616 -26.04 -4.21 33.00
N MET A 617 -25.17 -4.52 32.04
CA MET A 617 -25.13 -3.89 30.73
C MET A 617 -25.14 -4.95 29.65
N ALA A 618 -26.08 -4.84 28.72
CA ALA A 618 -26.22 -5.72 27.57
C ALA A 618 -26.11 -4.93 26.27
N ARG A 619 -25.38 -5.50 25.31
CA ARG A 619 -25.29 -5.03 23.92
C ARG A 619 -24.89 -3.56 23.84
N VAL A 620 -23.85 -3.19 24.58
CA VAL A 620 -23.33 -1.82 24.64
C VAL A 620 -22.88 -1.37 23.25
N GLY A 621 -23.40 -0.22 22.79
CA GLY A 621 -23.18 0.32 21.45
C GLY A 621 -24.16 -0.18 20.39
N TRP A 622 -25.09 -1.09 20.72
CA TRP A 622 -26.09 -1.59 19.78
C TRP A 622 -27.39 -0.78 19.86
N PRO A 623 -28.25 -0.80 18.82
CA PRO A 623 -29.53 -0.08 18.85
C PRO A 623 -30.47 -0.52 20.00
N ASP A 624 -30.34 -1.75 20.46
CA ASP A 624 -31.14 -2.36 21.54
C ASP A 624 -30.34 -2.54 22.85
N GLN A 625 -29.33 -1.69 23.06
CA GLN A 625 -28.56 -1.61 24.31
C GLN A 625 -29.49 -1.51 25.53
N LEU A 626 -29.21 -2.31 26.56
CA LEU A 626 -29.94 -2.30 27.82
C LEU A 626 -29.00 -2.13 29.01
N ILE A 627 -29.32 -1.18 29.89
CA ILE A 627 -28.60 -0.94 31.15
C ILE A 627 -29.63 -1.03 32.27
N LYS A 628 -29.31 -1.77 33.34
CA LYS A 628 -30.15 -1.90 34.53
C LYS A 628 -29.32 -1.87 35.80
N ALA A 629 -29.72 -1.02 36.75
CA ALA A 629 -29.13 -0.98 38.09
C ALA A 629 -30.09 -1.65 39.09
N LEU A 630 -29.74 -2.84 39.58
CA LEU A 630 -30.59 -3.61 40.49
C LEU A 630 -29.77 -4.16 41.65
N PRO A 631 -30.40 -4.45 42.81
CA PRO A 631 -29.77 -5.26 43.84
C PRO A 631 -29.27 -6.59 43.27
N LEU A 632 -28.13 -7.09 43.77
CA LEU A 632 -27.51 -8.33 43.29
C LEU A 632 -28.48 -9.51 43.25
N GLN A 633 -29.32 -9.67 44.27
CA GLN A 633 -30.36 -10.70 44.32
C GLN A 633 -31.41 -10.58 43.20
N GLU A 634 -31.74 -9.36 42.79
CA GLU A 634 -32.73 -9.12 41.73
C GLU A 634 -32.09 -9.30 40.35
N MET A 635 -30.84 -8.88 40.18
CA MET A 635 -30.08 -9.10 38.94
C MET A 635 -29.95 -10.59 38.60
N ALA A 636 -29.86 -11.47 39.61
CA ALA A 636 -29.81 -12.92 39.41
C ALA A 636 -31.07 -13.50 38.75
N HIS A 637 -32.20 -12.79 38.78
CA HIS A 637 -33.47 -13.21 38.19
C HIS A 637 -33.91 -12.32 37.02
N PHE A 638 -33.17 -11.26 36.71
CA PHE A 638 -33.51 -10.31 35.66
C PHE A 638 -33.01 -10.77 34.28
N ASP A 639 -33.89 -10.73 33.29
CA ASP A 639 -33.55 -11.04 31.91
C ASP A 639 -33.06 -9.78 31.17
N MET A 640 -31.76 -9.75 30.88
CA MET A 640 -31.10 -8.67 30.12
C MET A 640 -31.24 -8.85 28.59
N GLY A 641 -31.86 -9.93 28.14
CA GLY A 641 -32.01 -10.30 26.73
C GLY A 641 -30.79 -11.04 26.17
N SER A 642 -30.52 -10.85 24.88
CA SER A 642 -29.44 -11.52 24.15
C SER A 642 -28.05 -11.00 24.53
N PRO A 643 -27.00 -11.83 24.40
CA PRO A 643 -25.62 -11.40 24.60
C PRO A 643 -25.22 -10.27 23.63
N LEU A 644 -24.17 -9.48 23.92
CA LEU A 644 -23.18 -9.64 24.98
C LEU A 644 -23.53 -8.90 26.26
N HIS A 645 -23.18 -9.51 27.41
CA HIS A 645 -23.43 -8.97 28.73
C HIS A 645 -22.12 -8.61 29.45
N SER A 646 -22.16 -7.57 30.26
CA SER A 646 -21.12 -7.20 31.22
C SER A 646 -21.79 -6.75 32.53
N LEU A 647 -21.12 -7.00 33.66
CA LEU A 647 -21.65 -6.66 34.97
C LEU A 647 -20.67 -5.72 35.67
N THR A 648 -21.16 -4.63 36.25
CA THR A 648 -20.34 -3.75 37.08
C THR A 648 -20.78 -3.83 38.54
N VAL A 649 -19.81 -4.01 39.44
CA VAL A 649 -20.01 -3.89 40.88
C VAL A 649 -19.45 -2.53 41.32
N PRO A 650 -20.30 -1.52 41.61
CA PRO A 650 -19.83 -0.20 41.97
C PRO A 650 -19.09 -0.20 43.33
N GLY A 651 -18.07 0.67 43.47
CA GLY A 651 -17.47 1.04 44.74
C GLY A 651 -18.24 2.17 45.42
N ASN A 652 -17.55 3.25 45.77
CA ASN A 652 -18.17 4.45 46.34
C ASN A 652 -18.84 5.25 45.23
N LEU A 653 -20.13 5.54 45.38
CA LEU A 653 -20.89 6.31 44.39
C LEU A 653 -20.85 7.80 44.73
N HIS A 654 -20.44 8.61 43.75
CA HIS A 654 -20.67 10.04 43.79
C HIS A 654 -22.19 10.34 43.65
N PRO A 655 -22.74 11.39 44.27
CA PRO A 655 -24.18 11.71 44.16
C PRO A 655 -24.70 11.81 42.71
N LEU A 656 -23.85 12.23 41.77
CA LEU A 656 -24.16 12.27 40.35
C LEU A 656 -24.31 10.86 39.75
N GLU A 657 -23.42 9.94 40.13
CA GLU A 657 -23.46 8.55 39.67
C GLU A 657 -24.70 7.85 40.22
N SER A 658 -25.00 8.01 41.51
CA SER A 658 -26.23 7.48 42.12
C SER A 658 -27.46 7.96 41.37
N ARG A 659 -27.54 9.25 41.05
CA ARG A 659 -28.66 9.82 40.29
C ARG A 659 -28.72 9.30 38.85
N MET A 660 -27.60 8.98 38.23
CA MET A 660 -27.61 8.35 36.92
C MET A 660 -28.14 6.92 37.01
N LEU A 661 -27.71 6.14 38.01
CA LEU A 661 -28.17 4.77 38.18
C LEU A 661 -29.68 4.70 38.42
N GLU A 662 -30.29 5.71 39.05
CA GLU A 662 -31.75 5.82 39.21
C GLU A 662 -32.52 5.95 37.87
N LEU A 663 -31.85 6.33 36.78
CA LEU A 663 -32.47 6.42 35.46
C LEU A 663 -32.61 5.05 34.77
N PHE A 664 -31.89 4.03 35.27
CA PHE A 664 -31.73 2.74 34.59
C PHE A 664 -32.51 1.60 35.24
#